data_AF-A0A350CHY7-F1
#
_entry.id   AF-A0A350CHY7-F1
#
_cell.length_a   1.000
_cell.length_b   1.000
_cell.length_c   1.000
_cell.angle_alpha   90.00
_cell.angle_beta   90.00
_cell.angle_gamma   90.00
#
_symmetry.space_group_name_H-M   'P 1'
#
loop_
_entity.id
_entity.type
_entity.pdbx_description
1 polymer ?
#
loop_
_entity_poly.entity_id
_entity_poly.type
_entity_poly.pdbx_seq_one_letter_code
_entity_poly.pdbx_strand_id
1 'polypeptide(L)'
;DLTDIGRRMATLPVDPAIARMILAAVELHALPEVLAIAAFLECQDPRERPLEKQQAADEAHRKFFNRDSDFLTILNLWDAWHEKQRSLSNSQLRKWCQQHFLSWLRMREWVDVHGQLRELLEDSDDPAIQQAAKALAKQRQHPEKSLAEQRHNDFAATHKALLTGLLPNIAMQTPEGEFVGAGGSRLAIWPGSALAPKGAKWFVAAELVETTRRYARTIARIQPEWIEPLAGHLLSHEYFEPHWDPQAGNVMIYEKVSLWGLPIVTRRRVTLARIDPVKSREMLIQHGLVELGLLYGELSDGSGPPPQDDYADEEDALTRGVARVRPGKAAANPRRPQRRGWGHEFPFLQHNVAVLQQLKELQAKTRSHHLLPGDEVLFEIYAAQIPAECSDRDRLRRWYQRTHSRLPRLLQFDINQFADEAQRQQHVSLFPESAQFGAMHLPLSYQLDPGQEADGVTVSLPLEGLPQLTESRLDWLVPGLLEQKVLALIRALPKSFRRHFVPAPDSARLVASDLEFARGDFLHSVAVRLSQLSGERISAQDFDAGQIPDHLKFNIRVLDDQRKTLIEGRDLKVLRATLAERAVRAAGEADRRAAAVGPTPEEAQWLRTGFKNWDFFDVPEHIEIVRAGMSLRAFPALRDDGETVALMLCQTPEDARRQLRCGLRRLFLLVEKKRILTQVGNLPQITKTRVLATTIKGLEFTSSVALLMTDRAWLADNQLPRTKHAFESALRQGRERLPLAAQELTQFLPVVFQQHHETRAALELAKGPGWEPIVKGLQQQLSGLISSDFLAVTPWPWLIQFPRYLTAIRQRLIRLGSGGLRTELNLEAELQPWLMKYEQKRREHQRQQRVDPMLEHLRWMIEEYRVQLFAQKLGTAISVSPTKLEEQFVRVS
;
A
#
# COMPACT_ATOMS: atom_id res chain seq x y z
N ASP A 1 -27.52 -39.44 48.78
CA ASP A 1 -26.84 -39.45 50.09
C ASP A 1 -26.82 -38.05 50.69
N LEU A 2 -26.87 -37.96 52.03
CA LEU A 2 -26.77 -36.68 52.74
C LEU A 2 -25.33 -36.15 52.64
N THR A 3 -25.17 -34.89 52.25
CA THR A 3 -23.87 -34.20 52.26
C THR A 3 -23.41 -33.89 53.69
N ASP A 4 -22.13 -33.55 53.89
CA ASP A 4 -21.63 -33.13 55.22
C ASP A 4 -22.38 -31.91 55.76
N ILE A 5 -22.67 -30.93 54.91
CA ILE A 5 -23.50 -29.77 55.27
C ILE A 5 -24.92 -30.21 55.61
N GLY A 6 -25.51 -31.12 54.82
CA GLY A 6 -26.84 -31.66 55.10
C GLY A 6 -26.92 -32.41 56.45
N ARG A 7 -25.87 -33.14 56.83
CA ARG A 7 -25.76 -33.80 58.15
C ARG A 7 -25.75 -32.76 59.27
N ARG A 8 -24.93 -31.71 59.15
CA ARG A 8 -24.87 -30.62 60.13
C ARG A 8 -26.21 -29.91 60.26
N MET A 9 -26.88 -29.61 59.14
CA MET A 9 -28.20 -28.96 59.14
C MET A 9 -29.29 -29.79 59.82
N ALA A 10 -29.30 -31.12 59.61
CA ALA A 10 -30.30 -32.01 60.18
C ALA A 10 -30.29 -32.09 61.72
N THR A 11 -29.23 -31.61 62.37
CA THR A 11 -29.15 -31.54 63.83
C THR A 11 -29.92 -30.38 64.45
N LEU A 12 -30.34 -29.39 63.65
CA LEU A 12 -31.05 -28.20 64.11
C LEU A 12 -32.56 -28.34 63.88
N PRO A 13 -33.41 -28.09 64.90
CA PRO A 13 -34.87 -28.24 64.78
C PRO A 13 -35.52 -26.97 64.19
N VAL A 14 -35.06 -26.56 63.00
CA VAL A 14 -35.54 -25.38 62.27
C VAL A 14 -35.72 -25.73 60.79
N ASP A 15 -36.35 -24.84 60.02
CA ASP A 15 -36.43 -25.00 58.57
C ASP A 15 -35.02 -25.16 57.95
N PRO A 16 -34.81 -26.04 56.95
CA PRO A 16 -33.49 -26.22 56.33
C PRO A 16 -32.85 -24.93 55.81
N ALA A 17 -33.62 -23.97 55.29
CA ALA A 17 -33.07 -22.69 54.89
C ALA A 17 -32.47 -21.94 56.09
N ILE A 18 -33.16 -21.94 57.22
CA ILE A 18 -32.74 -21.27 58.45
C ILE A 18 -31.54 -21.99 59.08
N ALA A 19 -31.54 -23.33 59.11
CA ALA A 19 -30.38 -24.12 59.52
C ALA A 19 -29.14 -23.77 58.68
N ARG A 20 -29.29 -23.64 57.35
CA ARG A 20 -28.20 -23.26 56.45
C ARG A 20 -27.64 -21.86 56.75
N MET A 21 -28.50 -20.90 57.06
CA MET A 21 -28.12 -19.54 57.45
C MET A 21 -27.32 -19.53 58.77
N ILE A 22 -27.78 -20.27 59.77
CA ILE A 22 -27.09 -20.36 61.08
C ILE A 22 -25.69 -20.94 60.89
N LEU A 23 -25.54 -22.03 60.13
CA LEU A 23 -24.22 -22.61 59.83
C LEU A 23 -23.31 -21.63 59.07
N ALA A 24 -23.84 -20.93 58.05
CA ALA A 24 -23.10 -19.91 57.33
C ALA A 24 -22.66 -18.75 58.26
N ALA A 25 -23.49 -18.40 59.23
CA ALA A 25 -23.19 -17.33 60.17
C ALA A 25 -22.04 -17.69 61.13
N VAL A 26 -21.86 -18.96 61.45
CA VAL A 26 -20.67 -19.44 62.20
C VAL A 26 -19.42 -19.24 61.34
N GLU A 27 -19.46 -19.65 60.07
CA GLU A 27 -18.33 -19.53 59.12
C GLU A 27 -17.97 -18.07 58.81
N LEU A 28 -18.97 -17.19 58.74
CA LEU A 28 -18.81 -15.76 58.46
C LEU A 28 -18.71 -14.87 59.70
N HIS A 29 -18.65 -15.47 60.90
CA HIS A 29 -18.58 -14.76 62.18
C HIS A 29 -19.73 -13.75 62.44
N ALA A 30 -20.93 -14.05 61.94
CA ALA A 30 -22.15 -13.23 62.06
C ALA A 30 -23.27 -13.94 62.87
N LEU A 31 -22.92 -14.95 63.69
CA LEU A 31 -23.88 -15.73 64.46
C LEU A 31 -24.78 -14.88 65.39
N PRO A 32 -24.29 -13.87 66.15
CA PRO A 32 -25.15 -13.07 67.03
C PRO A 32 -26.31 -12.38 66.29
N GLU A 33 -26.03 -11.85 65.10
CA GLU A 33 -27.00 -11.18 64.24
C GLU A 33 -27.95 -12.19 63.58
N VAL A 34 -27.40 -13.24 62.96
CA VAL A 34 -28.21 -14.18 62.19
C VAL A 34 -29.07 -15.06 63.09
N LEU A 35 -28.64 -15.39 64.32
CA LEU A 35 -29.44 -16.21 65.23
C LEU A 35 -30.71 -15.47 65.72
N ALA A 36 -30.61 -14.17 65.98
CA ALA A 36 -31.77 -13.33 66.31
C ALA A 36 -32.74 -13.21 65.13
N ILE A 37 -32.22 -13.05 63.91
CA ILE A 37 -33.04 -13.06 62.69
C ILE A 37 -33.68 -14.43 62.47
N ALA A 38 -32.93 -15.53 62.58
CA ALA A 38 -33.41 -16.89 62.42
C ALA A 38 -34.57 -17.18 63.38
N ALA A 39 -34.40 -16.85 64.67
CA ALA A 39 -35.46 -16.98 65.66
C ALA A 39 -36.69 -16.11 65.34
N PHE A 40 -36.49 -14.94 64.73
CA PHE A 40 -37.60 -14.09 64.29
C PHE A 40 -38.39 -14.76 63.16
N LEU A 41 -37.69 -15.34 62.18
CA LEU A 41 -38.30 -15.99 61.02
C LEU A 41 -39.06 -17.28 61.38
N GLU A 42 -38.70 -17.93 62.49
CA GLU A 42 -39.40 -19.10 63.04
C GLU A 42 -40.63 -18.76 63.90
N CYS A 43 -40.83 -17.48 64.26
CA CYS A 43 -41.94 -17.04 65.11
C CYS A 43 -42.85 -16.03 64.41
N GLN A 44 -44.01 -15.74 65.01
CA GLN A 44 -44.93 -14.76 64.45
C GLN A 44 -44.41 -13.33 64.65
N ASP A 45 -44.47 -12.50 63.59
CA ASP A 45 -44.02 -11.10 63.66
C ASP A 45 -44.68 -10.36 64.86
N PRO A 46 -43.88 -9.84 65.81
CA PRO A 46 -44.38 -9.16 66.99
C PRO A 46 -44.97 -7.78 66.68
N ARG A 47 -44.72 -7.22 65.50
CA ARG A 47 -45.26 -5.91 65.10
C ARG A 47 -46.75 -6.00 64.80
N GLU A 48 -47.54 -5.15 65.46
CA GLU A 48 -48.98 -5.05 65.27
C GLU A 48 -49.31 -3.83 64.39
N ARG A 49 -50.18 -4.00 63.40
CA ARG A 49 -50.65 -2.90 62.54
C ARG A 49 -52.18 -2.89 62.44
N PRO A 50 -52.90 -2.47 63.50
CA PRO A 50 -54.36 -2.45 63.51
C PRO A 50 -54.92 -1.53 62.40
N LEU A 51 -56.01 -1.94 61.74
CA LEU A 51 -56.62 -1.20 60.61
C LEU A 51 -56.96 0.27 60.97
N GLU A 52 -57.43 0.51 62.19
CA GLU A 52 -57.82 1.84 62.66
C GLU A 52 -56.62 2.74 63.06
N LYS A 53 -55.44 2.15 63.28
CA LYS A 53 -54.25 2.85 63.80
C LYS A 53 -53.01 2.65 62.93
N GLN A 54 -53.21 2.38 61.64
CA GLN A 54 -52.14 2.08 60.69
C GLN A 54 -51.04 3.14 60.66
N GLN A 55 -51.41 4.43 60.59
CA GLN A 55 -50.43 5.54 60.53
C GLN A 55 -49.57 5.61 61.80
N ALA A 56 -50.19 5.47 62.98
CA ALA A 56 -49.49 5.51 64.26
C ALA A 56 -48.57 4.29 64.46
N ALA A 57 -49.01 3.10 64.03
CA ALA A 57 -48.20 1.90 64.02
C ALA A 57 -46.98 2.04 63.09
N ASP A 58 -47.20 2.53 61.86
CA ASP A 58 -46.14 2.76 60.89
C ASP A 58 -45.10 3.77 61.42
N GLU A 59 -45.53 4.85 62.09
CA GLU A 59 -44.64 5.83 62.71
C GLU A 59 -43.85 5.24 63.89
N ALA A 60 -44.48 4.41 64.71
CA ALA A 60 -43.82 3.74 65.83
C ALA A 60 -42.76 2.73 65.35
N HIS A 61 -43.07 1.95 64.32
CA HIS A 61 -42.14 0.96 63.74
C HIS A 61 -41.01 1.61 62.94
N ARG A 62 -41.27 2.77 62.31
CA ARG A 62 -40.26 3.50 61.53
C ARG A 62 -39.01 3.86 62.33
N LYS A 63 -39.11 3.96 63.65
CA LYS A 63 -37.97 4.19 64.56
C LYS A 63 -36.90 3.10 64.50
N PHE A 64 -37.29 1.88 64.11
CA PHE A 64 -36.37 0.74 64.01
C PHE A 64 -35.84 0.55 62.58
N PHE A 65 -36.34 1.29 61.60
CA PHE A 65 -36.05 1.05 60.18
C PHE A 65 -34.56 1.22 59.89
N ASN A 66 -33.98 0.19 59.30
CA ASN A 66 -32.72 0.29 58.61
C ASN A 66 -32.99 0.54 57.11
N ARG A 67 -32.27 1.50 56.54
CA ARG A 67 -32.47 1.98 55.17
C ARG A 67 -32.25 0.90 54.11
N ASP A 68 -31.37 -0.06 54.38
CA ASP A 68 -30.85 -0.99 53.38
C ASP A 68 -31.24 -2.46 53.66
N SER A 69 -31.94 -2.73 54.78
CA SER A 69 -32.33 -4.08 55.18
C SER A 69 -33.47 -4.14 56.22
N ASP A 70 -34.56 -4.82 55.89
CA ASP A 70 -35.62 -5.16 56.85
C ASP A 70 -35.12 -6.19 57.89
N PHE A 71 -34.13 -7.03 57.55
CA PHE A 71 -33.48 -7.93 58.52
C PHE A 71 -32.72 -7.16 59.60
N LEU A 72 -32.02 -6.08 59.22
CA LEU A 72 -31.41 -5.20 60.21
C LEU A 72 -32.45 -4.37 60.98
N THR A 73 -33.61 -4.09 60.38
CA THR A 73 -34.75 -3.49 61.09
C THR A 73 -35.26 -4.39 62.22
N ILE A 74 -35.33 -5.70 61.97
CA ILE A 74 -35.64 -6.71 62.98
C ILE A 74 -34.58 -6.67 64.09
N LEU A 75 -33.29 -6.62 63.75
CA LEU A 75 -32.22 -6.54 64.74
C LEU A 75 -32.24 -5.26 65.58
N ASN A 76 -32.59 -4.12 64.98
CA ASN A 76 -32.77 -2.88 65.73
C ASN A 76 -33.91 -2.99 66.75
N LEU A 77 -35.00 -3.68 66.39
CA LEU A 77 -36.11 -3.97 67.31
C LEU A 77 -35.68 -4.92 68.43
N TRP A 78 -34.93 -5.96 68.11
CA TRP A 78 -34.36 -6.91 69.07
C TRP A 78 -33.51 -6.21 70.14
N ASP A 79 -32.61 -5.35 69.70
CA ASP A 79 -31.73 -4.60 70.59
C ASP A 79 -32.51 -3.62 71.46
N ALA A 80 -33.45 -2.88 70.87
CA ALA A 80 -34.28 -1.93 71.61
C ALA A 80 -35.12 -2.64 72.69
N TRP A 81 -35.67 -3.81 72.37
CA TRP A 81 -36.40 -4.62 73.34
C TRP A 81 -35.51 -5.02 74.52
N HIS A 82 -34.32 -5.56 74.27
CA HIS A 82 -33.43 -5.99 75.34
C HIS A 82 -32.86 -4.84 76.18
N GLU A 83 -32.64 -3.67 75.57
CA GLU A 83 -32.28 -2.44 76.30
C GLU A 83 -33.41 -2.04 77.27
N LYS A 84 -34.66 -2.05 76.80
CA LYS A 84 -35.83 -1.76 77.65
C LYS A 84 -36.11 -2.85 78.67
N GLN A 85 -35.87 -4.10 78.35
CA GLN A 85 -36.02 -5.23 79.27
C GLN A 85 -35.06 -5.14 80.47
N ARG A 86 -33.85 -4.62 80.26
CA ARG A 86 -32.87 -4.38 81.34
C ARG A 86 -33.26 -3.20 82.24
N SER A 87 -33.94 -2.20 81.69
CA SER A 87 -34.20 -0.91 82.38
C SER A 87 -35.62 -0.75 82.94
N LEU A 88 -36.59 -1.51 82.45
CA LEU A 88 -38.01 -1.40 82.82
C LEU A 88 -38.50 -2.63 83.60
N SER A 89 -39.48 -2.43 84.49
CA SER A 89 -40.21 -3.54 85.08
C SER A 89 -41.12 -4.23 84.06
N ASN A 90 -41.55 -5.46 84.32
CA ASN A 90 -42.42 -6.22 83.40
C ASN A 90 -43.73 -5.48 83.03
N SER A 91 -44.33 -4.72 83.97
CA SER A 91 -45.54 -3.93 83.68
C SER A 91 -45.23 -2.72 82.79
N GLN A 92 -44.10 -2.06 83.01
CA GLN A 92 -43.62 -0.94 82.20
C GLN A 92 -43.20 -1.39 80.79
N LEU A 93 -42.55 -2.55 80.68
CA LEU A 93 -42.14 -3.13 79.39
C LEU A 93 -43.36 -3.56 78.56
N ARG A 94 -44.40 -4.12 79.19
CA ARG A 94 -45.68 -4.41 78.52
C ARG A 94 -46.35 -3.13 78.00
N LYS A 95 -46.30 -2.05 78.77
CA LYS A 95 -46.79 -0.73 78.34
C LYS A 95 -45.96 -0.16 77.19
N TRP A 96 -44.63 -0.33 77.22
CA TRP A 96 -43.73 0.05 76.13
C TRP A 96 -44.07 -0.70 74.83
N CYS A 97 -44.28 -2.02 74.90
CA CYS A 97 -44.78 -2.81 73.77
C CYS A 97 -46.07 -2.22 73.17
N GLN A 98 -47.05 -1.93 74.02
CA GLN A 98 -48.32 -1.34 73.57
C GLN A 98 -48.13 0.04 72.90
N GLN A 99 -47.26 0.90 73.45
CA GLN A 99 -46.94 2.21 72.88
C GLN A 99 -46.22 2.12 71.53
N HIS A 100 -45.45 1.06 71.31
CA HIS A 100 -44.70 0.81 70.08
C HIS A 100 -45.41 -0.12 69.11
N PHE A 101 -46.69 -0.46 69.37
CA PHE A 101 -47.48 -1.39 68.57
C PHE A 101 -46.77 -2.75 68.40
N LEU A 102 -46.31 -3.31 69.52
CA LEU A 102 -45.67 -4.62 69.60
C LEU A 102 -46.50 -5.54 70.50
N SER A 103 -46.65 -6.79 70.09
CA SER A 103 -47.27 -7.83 70.88
C SER A 103 -46.30 -8.32 71.96
N TRP A 104 -46.67 -8.10 73.22
CA TRP A 104 -45.88 -8.58 74.37
C TRP A 104 -45.62 -10.09 74.32
N LEU A 105 -46.62 -10.88 73.94
CA LEU A 105 -46.51 -12.34 73.92
C LEU A 105 -45.52 -12.80 72.85
N ARG A 106 -45.62 -12.25 71.63
CA ARG A 106 -44.72 -12.61 70.51
C ARG A 106 -43.29 -12.13 70.72
N MET A 107 -43.10 -10.97 71.37
CA MET A 107 -41.75 -10.52 71.75
C MET A 107 -41.09 -11.51 72.72
N ARG A 108 -41.84 -12.06 73.67
CA ARG A 108 -41.33 -13.10 74.58
C ARG A 108 -41.07 -14.41 73.85
N GLU A 109 -41.99 -14.85 73.02
CA GLU A 109 -41.83 -16.05 72.18
C GLU A 109 -40.56 -15.98 71.35
N TRP A 110 -40.30 -14.85 70.69
CA TRP A 110 -39.07 -14.64 69.93
C TRP A 110 -37.80 -14.77 70.79
N VAL A 111 -37.82 -14.20 72.01
CA VAL A 111 -36.69 -14.35 72.97
C VAL A 111 -36.51 -15.79 73.42
N ASP A 112 -37.60 -16.50 73.67
CA ASP A 112 -37.60 -17.88 74.12
C ASP A 112 -37.06 -18.80 73.00
N VAL A 113 -37.53 -18.64 71.75
CA VAL A 113 -37.03 -19.39 70.57
C VAL A 113 -35.54 -19.13 70.34
N HIS A 114 -35.08 -17.87 70.41
CA HIS A 114 -33.66 -17.58 70.31
C HIS A 114 -32.84 -18.26 71.42
N GLY A 115 -33.37 -18.28 72.65
CA GLY A 115 -32.74 -18.95 73.80
C GLY A 115 -32.56 -20.45 73.55
N GLN A 116 -33.63 -21.10 73.10
CA GLN A 116 -33.65 -22.53 72.75
C GLN A 116 -32.65 -22.85 71.62
N LEU A 117 -32.66 -22.08 70.53
CA LEU A 117 -31.73 -22.28 69.42
C LEU A 117 -30.28 -22.11 69.86
N ARG A 118 -29.97 -21.09 70.68
CA ARG A 118 -28.62 -20.90 71.21
C ARG A 118 -28.19 -22.08 72.08
N GLU A 119 -29.04 -22.54 73.00
CA GLU A 119 -28.75 -23.69 73.89
C GLU A 119 -28.46 -24.96 73.07
N LEU A 120 -29.27 -25.22 72.04
CA LEU A 120 -29.02 -26.32 71.11
C LEU A 120 -27.68 -26.20 70.37
N LEU A 121 -27.26 -24.99 69.99
CA LEU A 121 -25.95 -24.76 69.37
C LEU A 121 -24.79 -24.91 70.36
N GLU A 122 -24.98 -24.58 71.64
CA GLU A 122 -23.99 -24.81 72.71
C GLU A 122 -23.76 -26.31 72.95
N ASP A 123 -24.81 -27.11 72.79
CA ASP A 123 -24.79 -28.58 72.93
C ASP A 123 -24.41 -29.31 71.62
N SER A 124 -24.06 -28.57 70.55
CA SER A 124 -23.67 -29.18 69.27
C SER A 124 -22.35 -29.96 69.37
N ASP A 125 -22.29 -31.12 68.70
CA ASP A 125 -21.07 -31.92 68.55
C ASP A 125 -20.02 -31.29 67.61
N ASP A 126 -20.39 -30.23 66.88
CA ASP A 126 -19.47 -29.48 66.01
C ASP A 126 -18.70 -28.43 66.84
N PRO A 127 -17.36 -28.53 66.94
CA PRO A 127 -16.58 -27.65 67.80
C PRO A 127 -16.65 -26.18 67.37
N ALA A 128 -16.81 -25.90 66.07
CA ALA A 128 -16.89 -24.52 65.58
C ALA A 128 -18.24 -23.89 65.96
N ILE A 129 -19.33 -24.64 65.83
CA ILE A 129 -20.68 -24.20 66.22
C ILE A 129 -20.73 -23.98 67.73
N GLN A 130 -20.26 -24.98 68.50
CA GLN A 130 -20.24 -24.92 69.95
C GLN A 130 -19.40 -23.74 70.45
N GLN A 131 -18.22 -23.50 69.88
CA GLN A 131 -17.36 -22.38 70.26
C GLN A 131 -18.03 -21.02 69.97
N ALA A 132 -18.65 -20.87 68.80
CA ALA A 132 -19.37 -19.66 68.43
C ALA A 132 -20.57 -19.39 69.35
N ALA A 133 -21.34 -20.43 69.70
CA ALA A 133 -22.48 -20.33 70.61
C ALA A 133 -22.05 -19.98 72.05
N LYS A 134 -20.99 -20.62 72.57
CA LYS A 134 -20.40 -20.28 73.88
C LYS A 134 -19.85 -18.85 73.93
N ALA A 135 -19.28 -18.35 72.83
CA ALA A 135 -18.83 -16.96 72.73
C ALA A 135 -20.02 -15.98 72.81
N LEU A 136 -21.13 -16.28 72.13
CA LEU A 136 -22.37 -15.50 72.21
C LEU A 136 -22.94 -15.49 73.64
N ALA A 137 -22.90 -16.62 74.35
CA ALA A 137 -23.33 -16.70 75.75
C ALA A 137 -22.48 -15.82 76.69
N LYS A 138 -21.16 -15.78 76.46
CA LYS A 138 -20.22 -14.94 77.23
C LYS A 138 -20.41 -13.44 76.97
N GLN A 139 -20.77 -13.04 75.74
CA GLN A 139 -21.06 -11.62 75.44
C GLN A 139 -22.19 -11.04 76.30
N ARG A 140 -23.20 -11.86 76.66
CA ARG A 140 -24.29 -11.46 77.58
C ARG A 140 -23.83 -11.17 79.02
N GLN A 141 -22.58 -11.50 79.40
CA GLN A 141 -22.03 -11.27 80.74
C GLN A 141 -21.30 -9.92 80.90
N HIS A 142 -21.29 -9.06 79.87
CA HIS A 142 -20.78 -7.69 79.94
C HIS A 142 -21.94 -6.68 80.09
N PRO A 143 -22.40 -6.38 81.32
CA PRO A 143 -23.61 -5.57 81.56
C PRO A 143 -23.48 -4.10 81.15
N GLU A 144 -22.26 -3.59 80.99
CA GLU A 144 -22.01 -2.15 80.73
C GLU A 144 -22.18 -1.73 79.27
N LYS A 145 -22.20 -2.67 78.31
CA LYS A 145 -22.42 -2.37 76.88
C LYS A 145 -23.81 -2.80 76.43
N SER A 146 -24.47 -1.98 75.60
CA SER A 146 -25.70 -2.34 74.92
C SER A 146 -25.44 -3.47 73.88
N LEU A 147 -26.45 -4.27 73.56
CA LEU A 147 -26.32 -5.32 72.53
C LEU A 147 -25.93 -4.73 71.17
N ALA A 148 -26.41 -3.53 70.84
CA ALA A 148 -26.04 -2.80 69.64
C ALA A 148 -24.54 -2.47 69.56
N GLU A 149 -23.89 -2.20 70.69
CA GLU A 149 -22.44 -1.93 70.78
C GLU A 149 -21.58 -3.19 70.82
N GLN A 150 -22.18 -4.35 71.10
CA GLN A 150 -21.50 -5.64 71.17
C GLN A 150 -21.49 -6.38 69.81
N ARG A 151 -22.46 -6.07 68.94
CA ARG A 151 -22.59 -6.65 67.60
C ARG A 151 -21.59 -6.00 66.64
N HIS A 152 -20.94 -6.81 65.81
CA HIS A 152 -20.03 -6.28 64.78
C HIS A 152 -20.82 -5.64 63.63
N ASN A 153 -22.08 -6.09 63.42
CA ASN A 153 -23.00 -5.57 62.41
C ASN A 153 -22.36 -5.47 61.01
N ASP A 154 -21.52 -6.44 60.65
CA ASP A 154 -20.99 -6.54 59.29
C ASP A 154 -22.13 -6.87 58.33
N PHE A 155 -22.60 -5.84 57.63
CA PHE A 155 -23.67 -5.93 56.66
C PHE A 155 -23.41 -7.05 55.65
N ALA A 156 -22.20 -7.17 55.12
CA ALA A 156 -21.89 -8.17 54.10
C ALA A 156 -21.89 -9.58 54.70
N ALA A 157 -21.27 -9.79 55.86
CA ALA A 157 -21.23 -11.09 56.52
C ALA A 157 -22.63 -11.59 56.90
N THR A 158 -23.45 -10.74 57.54
CA THR A 158 -24.83 -11.08 57.92
C THR A 158 -25.67 -11.42 56.69
N HIS A 159 -25.65 -10.58 55.65
CA HIS A 159 -26.49 -10.82 54.47
C HIS A 159 -25.99 -11.95 53.57
N LYS A 160 -24.67 -12.22 53.50
CA LYS A 160 -24.14 -13.43 52.85
C LYS A 160 -24.61 -14.69 53.57
N ALA A 161 -24.62 -14.70 54.90
CA ALA A 161 -25.15 -15.81 55.68
C ALA A 161 -26.64 -16.04 55.40
N LEU A 162 -27.46 -14.97 55.45
CA LEU A 162 -28.88 -15.04 55.09
C LEU A 162 -29.10 -15.56 53.66
N LEU A 163 -28.31 -15.05 52.71
CA LEU A 163 -28.40 -15.40 51.30
C LEU A 163 -28.21 -16.90 51.06
N THR A 164 -27.41 -17.62 51.87
CA THR A 164 -27.23 -19.07 51.73
C THR A 164 -28.51 -19.89 51.91
N GLY A 165 -29.46 -19.42 52.73
CA GLY A 165 -30.77 -20.05 52.90
C GLY A 165 -31.85 -19.43 52.00
N LEU A 166 -31.72 -18.16 51.63
CA LEU A 166 -32.71 -17.40 50.86
C LEU A 166 -32.40 -17.29 49.35
N LEU A 167 -31.50 -18.11 48.78
CA LEU A 167 -31.19 -18.09 47.34
C LEU A 167 -32.44 -18.11 46.43
N PRO A 168 -33.51 -18.88 46.72
CA PRO A 168 -34.74 -18.87 45.89
C PRO A 168 -35.47 -17.53 45.86
N ASN A 169 -35.21 -16.66 46.83
CA ASN A 169 -35.96 -15.43 47.06
C ASN A 169 -35.19 -14.17 46.63
N ILE A 170 -34.17 -14.32 45.78
CA ILE A 170 -33.47 -13.18 45.21
C ILE A 170 -34.24 -12.59 44.03
N ALA A 171 -34.05 -11.29 43.79
CA ALA A 171 -34.60 -10.61 42.63
C ALA A 171 -33.65 -9.52 42.10
N MET A 172 -33.70 -9.30 40.79
CA MET A 172 -33.00 -8.23 40.08
C MET A 172 -34.01 -7.28 39.42
N GLN A 173 -33.72 -5.99 39.46
CA GLN A 173 -34.46 -4.98 38.70
C GLN A 173 -34.06 -5.02 37.22
N THR A 174 -35.03 -5.14 36.32
CA THR A 174 -34.83 -5.05 34.88
C THR A 174 -34.70 -3.59 34.42
N PRO A 175 -34.22 -3.31 33.20
CA PRO A 175 -34.17 -1.96 32.64
C PRO A 175 -35.54 -1.25 32.60
N GLU A 176 -36.62 -2.02 32.49
CA GLU A 176 -38.01 -1.53 32.51
C GLU A 176 -38.50 -1.16 33.93
N GLY A 177 -37.69 -1.45 34.96
CA GLY A 177 -37.99 -1.14 36.35
C GLY A 177 -38.75 -2.21 37.11
N GLU A 178 -39.14 -3.31 36.46
CA GLU A 178 -39.77 -4.48 37.10
C GLU A 178 -38.73 -5.31 37.85
N PHE A 179 -39.13 -6.06 38.88
CA PHE A 179 -38.24 -7.02 39.56
C PHE A 179 -38.52 -8.43 39.08
N VAL A 180 -37.47 -9.15 38.70
CA VAL A 180 -37.52 -10.55 38.28
C VAL A 180 -36.74 -11.39 39.26
N GLY A 181 -37.41 -12.39 39.83
CA GLY A 181 -36.84 -13.36 40.75
C GLY A 181 -36.14 -14.52 40.05
N ALA A 182 -35.42 -15.31 40.83
CA ALA A 182 -34.87 -16.56 40.33
C ALA A 182 -36.00 -17.50 39.87
N GLY A 183 -35.87 -18.12 38.69
CA GLY A 183 -36.96 -18.84 38.02
C GLY A 183 -37.91 -17.96 37.19
N GLY A 184 -37.62 -16.66 37.02
CA GLY A 184 -38.34 -15.77 36.09
C GLY A 184 -39.64 -15.16 36.63
N SER A 185 -39.95 -15.35 37.91
CA SER A 185 -41.17 -14.78 38.52
C SER A 185 -41.08 -13.26 38.64
N ARG A 186 -42.13 -12.53 38.25
CA ARG A 186 -42.21 -11.09 38.49
C ARG A 186 -42.57 -10.82 39.94
N LEU A 187 -41.82 -9.93 40.58
CA LEU A 187 -41.94 -9.59 42.00
C LEU A 187 -42.17 -8.10 42.18
N ALA A 188 -42.84 -7.74 43.28
CA ALA A 188 -42.97 -6.36 43.74
C ALA A 188 -42.45 -6.25 45.17
N ILE A 189 -41.83 -5.12 45.53
CA ILE A 189 -41.43 -4.86 46.92
C ILE A 189 -42.70 -4.59 47.75
N TRP A 190 -42.80 -5.22 48.92
CA TRP A 190 -43.90 -4.96 49.85
C TRP A 190 -43.91 -3.48 50.29
N PRO A 191 -45.07 -2.78 50.23
CA PRO A 191 -45.12 -1.34 50.54
C PRO A 191 -44.67 -0.97 51.96
N GLY A 192 -44.77 -1.91 52.91
CA GLY A 192 -44.32 -1.71 54.29
C GLY A 192 -42.82 -1.91 54.53
N SER A 193 -42.04 -2.26 53.49
CA SER A 193 -40.59 -2.38 53.59
C SER A 193 -39.91 -1.01 53.62
N ALA A 194 -38.82 -0.90 54.38
CA ALA A 194 -38.00 0.33 54.40
C ALA A 194 -37.32 0.61 53.03
N LEU A 195 -37.22 -0.42 52.18
CA LEU A 195 -36.59 -0.38 50.85
C LEU A 195 -37.58 -0.02 49.72
N ALA A 196 -38.90 -0.06 49.96
CA ALA A 196 -39.91 0.30 48.96
C ALA A 196 -39.69 1.68 48.26
N PRO A 197 -39.17 2.73 48.94
CA PRO A 197 -38.93 4.04 48.33
C PRO A 197 -37.57 4.17 47.58
N LYS A 198 -36.68 3.16 47.60
CA LYS A 198 -35.31 3.28 47.09
C LYS A 198 -34.92 2.12 46.16
N GLY A 199 -34.38 2.49 44.99
CA GLY A 199 -33.98 1.57 43.91
C GLY A 199 -32.80 0.65 44.23
N ALA A 200 -33.02 -0.36 45.07
CA ALA A 200 -32.14 -1.52 45.15
C ALA A 200 -32.26 -2.30 43.83
N LYS A 201 -31.17 -2.37 43.05
CA LYS A 201 -31.15 -3.16 41.80
C LYS A 201 -31.20 -4.67 42.06
N TRP A 202 -30.76 -5.10 43.24
CA TRP A 202 -30.75 -6.49 43.67
C TRP A 202 -31.20 -6.56 45.13
N PHE A 203 -32.07 -7.51 45.45
CA PHE A 203 -32.47 -7.81 46.82
C PHE A 203 -32.63 -9.31 47.06
N VAL A 204 -32.62 -9.68 48.33
CA VAL A 204 -33.06 -10.99 48.84
C VAL A 204 -34.25 -10.78 49.77
N ALA A 205 -35.24 -11.68 49.74
CA ALA A 205 -36.43 -11.63 50.58
C ALA A 205 -36.51 -12.84 51.52
N ALA A 206 -37.02 -12.65 52.73
CA ALA A 206 -37.29 -13.78 53.63
C ALA A 206 -38.44 -14.64 53.11
N GLU A 207 -39.49 -14.00 52.60
CA GLU A 207 -40.70 -14.66 52.11
C GLU A 207 -41.26 -13.99 50.85
N LEU A 208 -41.94 -14.78 50.02
CA LEU A 208 -42.66 -14.33 48.83
C LEU A 208 -44.16 -14.63 49.02
N VAL A 209 -45.01 -13.60 48.99
CA VAL A 209 -46.44 -13.72 49.26
C VAL A 209 -47.26 -13.30 48.03
N GLU A 210 -48.10 -14.19 47.53
CA GLU A 210 -48.99 -13.95 46.39
C GLU A 210 -50.31 -13.31 46.88
N THR A 211 -50.63 -12.11 46.40
CA THR A 211 -51.93 -11.46 46.64
C THR A 211 -52.52 -10.95 45.31
N THR A 212 -52.54 -9.63 45.08
CA THR A 212 -52.82 -9.03 43.75
C THR A 212 -51.60 -9.06 42.84
N ARG A 213 -50.41 -9.06 43.45
CA ARG A 213 -49.11 -9.27 42.85
C ARG A 213 -48.31 -10.17 43.79
N ARG A 214 -47.24 -10.79 43.30
CA ARG A 214 -46.30 -11.52 44.15
C ARG A 214 -45.36 -10.54 44.84
N TYR A 215 -45.56 -10.35 46.15
CA TYR A 215 -44.79 -9.40 46.95
C TYR A 215 -43.65 -10.07 47.69
N ALA A 216 -42.47 -9.46 47.63
CA ALA A 216 -41.32 -9.80 48.46
C ALA A 216 -41.41 -9.05 49.80
N ARG A 217 -41.38 -9.79 50.92
CA ARG A 217 -41.45 -9.24 52.27
C ARG A 217 -40.18 -9.55 53.06
N THR A 218 -39.86 -8.66 53.98
CA THR A 218 -38.61 -8.69 54.77
C THR A 218 -37.41 -8.81 53.84
N ILE A 219 -37.08 -7.69 53.17
CA ILE A 219 -36.08 -7.67 52.11
C ILE A 219 -34.78 -6.99 52.56
N ALA A 220 -33.68 -7.33 51.91
CA ALA A 220 -32.41 -6.62 52.02
C ALA A 220 -31.73 -6.46 50.68
N ARG A 221 -31.01 -5.34 50.53
CA ARG A 221 -30.15 -5.12 49.37
C ARG A 221 -28.98 -6.10 49.40
N ILE A 222 -28.67 -6.70 48.25
CA ILE A 222 -27.50 -7.57 48.05
C ILE A 222 -26.64 -7.09 46.89
N GLN A 223 -25.41 -7.59 46.81
CA GLN A 223 -24.55 -7.45 45.64
C GLN A 223 -24.53 -8.76 44.85
N PRO A 224 -24.64 -8.74 43.50
CA PRO A 224 -24.73 -9.95 42.69
C PRO A 224 -23.48 -10.84 42.79
N GLU A 225 -22.29 -10.26 42.98
CA GLU A 225 -21.02 -10.96 43.17
C GLU A 225 -20.98 -11.86 44.42
N TRP A 226 -21.91 -11.68 45.37
CA TRP A 226 -22.04 -12.57 46.53
C TRP A 226 -22.68 -13.91 46.18
N ILE A 227 -23.45 -13.96 45.08
CA ILE A 227 -24.26 -15.14 44.73
C ILE A 227 -23.35 -16.24 44.18
N GLU A 228 -22.44 -15.93 43.26
CA GLU A 228 -21.62 -16.93 42.56
C GLU A 228 -20.77 -17.81 43.52
N PRO A 229 -20.05 -17.26 44.52
CA PRO A 229 -19.30 -18.08 45.49
C PRO A 229 -20.20 -18.95 46.39
N LEU A 230 -21.42 -18.51 46.69
CA LEU A 230 -22.34 -19.22 47.58
C LEU A 230 -23.16 -20.29 46.85
N ALA A 231 -23.48 -20.04 45.58
CA ALA A 231 -24.39 -20.84 44.78
C ALA A 231 -23.71 -21.61 43.65
N GLY A 232 -22.37 -21.72 43.63
CA GLY A 232 -21.61 -22.31 42.51
C GLY A 232 -22.11 -23.66 42.01
N HIS A 233 -22.66 -24.50 42.89
CA HIS A 233 -23.24 -25.80 42.58
C HIS A 233 -24.63 -25.75 41.90
N LEU A 234 -25.25 -24.57 41.84
CA LEU A 234 -26.57 -24.29 41.26
C LEU A 234 -26.50 -23.40 40.02
N LEU A 235 -25.31 -22.89 39.67
CA LEU A 235 -25.13 -21.99 38.55
C LEU A 235 -25.12 -22.76 37.23
N SER A 236 -25.76 -22.18 36.23
CA SER A 236 -25.59 -22.58 34.83
C SER A 236 -24.63 -21.61 34.13
N HIS A 237 -23.74 -22.18 33.34
CA HIS A 237 -22.73 -21.44 32.57
C HIS A 237 -23.07 -21.59 31.09
N GLU A 238 -23.22 -20.46 30.40
CA GLU A 238 -23.43 -20.39 28.96
C GLU A 238 -22.22 -19.69 28.35
N TYR A 239 -21.57 -20.33 27.38
CA TYR A 239 -20.39 -19.80 26.72
C TYR A 239 -20.71 -19.43 25.26
N PHE A 240 -20.30 -18.25 24.82
CA PHE A 240 -20.65 -17.73 23.50
C PHE A 240 -19.55 -16.81 22.93
N GLU A 241 -19.60 -16.60 21.61
CA GLU A 241 -18.66 -15.74 20.87
C GLU A 241 -17.16 -16.09 21.10
N PRO A 242 -16.73 -17.34 20.81
CA PRO A 242 -15.31 -17.65 20.81
C PRO A 242 -14.57 -16.80 19.77
N HIS A 243 -13.50 -16.14 20.19
CA HIS A 243 -12.70 -15.25 19.33
C HIS A 243 -11.21 -15.34 19.68
N TRP A 244 -10.39 -15.15 18.66
CA TRP A 244 -8.94 -15.06 18.84
C TRP A 244 -8.55 -13.71 19.45
N ASP A 245 -7.74 -13.70 20.51
CA ASP A 245 -7.09 -12.50 21.03
C ASP A 245 -5.60 -12.53 20.66
N PRO A 246 -5.15 -11.69 19.71
CA PRO A 246 -3.74 -11.63 19.29
C PRO A 246 -2.78 -11.19 20.41
N GLN A 247 -3.20 -10.33 21.34
CA GLN A 247 -2.35 -9.82 22.42
C GLN A 247 -2.17 -10.87 23.51
N ALA A 248 -3.28 -11.48 23.94
CA ALA A 248 -3.23 -12.58 24.91
C ALA A 248 -2.60 -13.85 24.30
N GLY A 249 -2.63 -13.99 22.98
CA GLY A 249 -2.16 -15.16 22.25
C GLY A 249 -3.05 -16.38 22.45
N ASN A 250 -4.29 -16.18 22.88
CA ASN A 250 -5.20 -17.25 23.28
C ASN A 250 -6.59 -17.02 22.70
N VAL A 251 -7.38 -18.09 22.66
CA VAL A 251 -8.79 -18.01 22.29
C VAL A 251 -9.59 -17.63 23.52
N MET A 252 -10.31 -16.53 23.41
CA MET A 252 -11.15 -15.98 24.46
C MET A 252 -12.62 -16.27 24.13
N ILE A 253 -13.42 -16.47 25.16
CA ILE A 253 -14.86 -16.71 25.04
C ILE A 253 -15.58 -15.93 26.13
N TYR A 254 -16.81 -15.50 25.85
CA TYR A 254 -17.64 -14.87 26.86
C TYR A 254 -18.46 -15.91 27.60
N GLU A 255 -18.54 -15.73 28.91
CA GLU A 255 -19.30 -16.56 29.83
C GLU A 255 -20.42 -15.73 30.43
N LYS A 256 -21.63 -16.29 30.39
CA LYS A 256 -22.79 -15.82 31.13
C LYS A 256 -23.11 -16.84 32.21
N VAL A 257 -23.24 -16.36 33.45
CA VAL A 257 -23.52 -17.19 34.62
C VAL A 257 -24.91 -16.84 35.12
N SER A 258 -25.78 -17.84 35.26
CA SER A 258 -27.15 -17.66 35.69
C SER A 258 -27.50 -18.58 36.85
N LEU A 259 -28.35 -18.12 37.78
CA LEU A 259 -28.96 -18.96 38.80
C LEU A 259 -30.44 -19.11 38.49
N TRP A 260 -30.88 -20.33 38.16
CA TRP A 260 -32.26 -20.62 37.75
C TRP A 260 -32.81 -19.65 36.70
N GLY A 261 -32.00 -19.32 35.68
CA GLY A 261 -32.36 -18.40 34.60
C GLY A 261 -32.21 -16.90 34.92
N LEU A 262 -31.91 -16.52 36.17
CA LEU A 262 -31.59 -15.14 36.53
C LEU A 262 -30.11 -14.85 36.25
N PRO A 263 -29.77 -13.90 35.35
CA PRO A 263 -28.39 -13.64 34.98
C PRO A 263 -27.65 -12.91 36.12
N ILE A 264 -26.65 -13.57 36.71
CA ILE A 264 -25.77 -12.99 37.74
C ILE A 264 -24.57 -12.30 37.08
N VAL A 265 -23.95 -12.99 36.13
CA VAL A 265 -22.88 -12.47 35.29
C VAL A 265 -23.39 -12.47 33.86
N THR A 266 -23.55 -11.30 33.27
CA THR A 266 -24.09 -11.16 31.91
C THR A 266 -23.04 -11.41 30.84
N ARG A 267 -21.79 -11.01 31.09
CA ARG A 267 -20.67 -11.14 30.14
C ARG A 267 -19.33 -11.06 30.87
N ARG A 268 -18.71 -12.21 31.18
CA ARG A 268 -17.34 -12.30 31.70
C ARG A 268 -16.42 -12.91 30.65
N ARG A 269 -15.25 -12.31 30.46
CA ARG A 269 -14.24 -12.81 29.52
C ARG A 269 -13.41 -13.92 30.17
N VAL A 270 -13.35 -15.09 29.54
CA VAL A 270 -12.57 -16.25 30.03
C VAL A 270 -11.81 -16.92 28.89
N THR A 271 -10.82 -17.75 29.22
CA THR A 271 -10.03 -18.50 28.23
C THR A 271 -10.74 -19.77 27.79
N LEU A 272 -10.92 -19.96 26.47
CA LEU A 272 -11.55 -21.16 25.92
C LEU A 272 -10.75 -22.44 26.25
N ALA A 273 -9.43 -22.36 26.35
CA ALA A 273 -8.56 -23.50 26.64
C ALA A 273 -8.92 -24.30 27.92
N ARG A 274 -9.59 -23.67 28.91
CA ARG A 274 -10.05 -24.35 30.13
C ARG A 274 -11.40 -25.05 29.97
N ILE A 275 -12.18 -24.65 28.97
CA ILE A 275 -13.57 -25.06 28.75
C ILE A 275 -13.61 -26.08 27.61
N ASP A 276 -13.02 -25.74 26.47
CA ASP A 276 -12.89 -26.59 25.30
C ASP A 276 -11.45 -26.49 24.73
N PRO A 277 -10.52 -27.33 25.24
CA PRO A 277 -9.13 -27.29 24.81
C PRO A 277 -8.96 -27.70 23.34
N VAL A 278 -9.87 -28.55 22.81
CA VAL A 278 -9.82 -29.01 21.42
C VAL A 278 -10.15 -27.83 20.50
N LYS A 279 -11.27 -27.16 20.75
CA LYS A 279 -11.66 -25.99 19.94
C LYS A 279 -10.66 -24.84 20.06
N SER A 280 -10.13 -24.65 21.27
CA SER A 280 -9.08 -23.65 21.51
C SER A 280 -7.81 -23.94 20.69
N ARG A 281 -7.40 -25.21 20.59
CA ARG A 281 -6.27 -25.61 19.75
C ARG A 281 -6.54 -25.38 18.26
N GLU A 282 -7.72 -25.76 17.76
CA GLU A 282 -8.08 -25.51 16.36
C GLU A 282 -7.99 -24.01 16.02
N MET A 283 -8.61 -23.17 16.85
CA MET A 283 -8.61 -21.72 16.63
C MET A 283 -7.21 -21.10 16.82
N LEU A 284 -6.37 -21.65 17.71
CA LEU A 284 -4.96 -21.28 17.85
C LEU A 284 -4.17 -21.55 16.57
N ILE A 285 -4.33 -22.73 15.97
CA ILE A 285 -3.63 -23.08 14.72
C ILE A 285 -4.13 -22.19 13.58
N GLN A 286 -5.45 -22.11 13.41
CA GLN A 286 -6.07 -21.33 12.33
C GLN A 286 -5.74 -19.83 12.45
N HIS A 287 -6.13 -19.18 13.54
CA HIS A 287 -6.03 -17.73 13.65
C HIS A 287 -4.64 -17.27 14.13
N GLY A 288 -4.00 -18.06 15.01
CA GLY A 288 -2.71 -17.71 15.59
C GLY A 288 -1.52 -18.06 14.68
N LEU A 289 -1.46 -19.27 14.14
CA LEU A 289 -0.34 -19.71 13.31
C LEU A 289 -0.56 -19.47 11.82
N VAL A 290 -1.71 -19.84 11.25
CA VAL A 290 -1.97 -19.69 9.81
C VAL A 290 -2.24 -18.22 9.47
N GLU A 291 -3.32 -17.63 9.98
CA GLU A 291 -3.71 -16.27 9.65
C GLU A 291 -2.73 -15.23 10.19
N LEU A 292 -2.51 -15.16 11.51
CA LEU A 292 -1.62 -14.16 12.11
C LEU A 292 -0.15 -14.48 11.89
N GLY A 293 0.26 -15.75 11.94
CA GLY A 293 1.66 -16.14 11.86
C GLY A 293 2.23 -16.19 10.43
N LEU A 294 1.40 -16.51 9.42
CA LEU A 294 1.85 -16.67 8.04
C LEU A 294 1.25 -15.65 7.06
N LEU A 295 -0.04 -15.33 7.18
CA LEU A 295 -0.77 -14.55 6.16
C LEU A 295 -0.81 -13.04 6.44
N TYR A 296 -0.92 -12.64 7.70
CA TYR A 296 -1.19 -11.25 8.10
C TYR A 296 -0.20 -10.65 9.12
N GLY A 297 0.79 -11.41 9.59
CA GLY A 297 1.74 -10.97 10.60
C GLY A 297 2.93 -10.20 10.03
N GLU A 298 3.17 -8.98 10.51
CA GLU A 298 4.49 -8.36 10.39
C GLU A 298 5.45 -9.09 11.34
N LEU A 299 6.46 -9.78 10.80
CA LEU A 299 7.58 -10.34 11.56
C LEU A 299 8.46 -9.19 12.07
N SER A 300 7.97 -8.39 13.04
CA SER A 300 8.73 -7.27 13.58
C SER A 300 9.96 -7.77 14.34
N ASP A 301 11.13 -7.20 14.04
CA ASP A 301 12.43 -7.46 14.67
C ASP A 301 12.59 -6.87 16.10
N GLY A 302 11.48 -6.52 16.76
CA GLY A 302 11.48 -6.09 18.16
C GLY A 302 12.09 -4.71 18.43
N SER A 303 12.43 -3.91 17.42
CA SER A 303 13.13 -2.62 17.60
C SER A 303 12.24 -1.40 17.94
N GLY A 304 10.92 -1.59 18.10
CA GLY A 304 9.98 -0.50 18.43
C GLY A 304 9.74 -0.31 19.94
N PRO A 305 9.59 0.95 20.43
CA PRO A 305 9.30 1.22 21.84
C PRO A 305 7.98 0.53 22.28
N PRO A 306 7.84 0.17 23.57
CA PRO A 306 6.62 -0.45 24.06
C PRO A 306 5.43 0.51 23.87
N PRO A 307 4.25 0.00 23.45
CA PRO A 307 3.05 0.82 23.39
C PRO A 307 2.68 1.31 24.80
N GLN A 308 2.33 2.59 24.92
CA GLN A 308 1.70 3.14 26.11
C GLN A 308 0.26 2.63 26.20
N ASP A 309 -0.15 2.25 27.41
CA ASP A 309 -1.47 1.73 27.75
C ASP A 309 -2.56 2.79 27.52
N ASP A 310 -3.34 2.65 26.45
CA ASP A 310 -4.61 3.37 26.26
C ASP A 310 -5.78 2.37 26.35
N TYR A 311 -5.99 1.78 27.53
CA TYR A 311 -7.25 1.13 27.89
C TYR A 311 -7.54 1.31 29.39
N ALA A 312 -7.79 2.55 29.79
CA ALA A 312 -8.38 2.89 31.09
C ALA A 312 -9.83 3.40 31.00
N ASP A 313 -10.40 3.59 29.80
CA ASP A 313 -11.63 4.38 29.65
C ASP A 313 -12.91 3.59 29.30
N GLU A 314 -12.88 2.25 29.23
CA GLU A 314 -14.10 1.46 28.97
C GLU A 314 -14.75 0.85 30.23
N GLU A 315 -14.06 0.82 31.37
CA GLU A 315 -14.63 0.35 32.64
C GLU A 315 -15.47 1.44 33.35
N ASP A 316 -15.21 2.72 33.05
CA ASP A 316 -15.91 3.88 33.65
C ASP A 316 -17.20 4.30 32.89
N ALA A 317 -17.37 3.81 31.65
CA ALA A 317 -18.52 4.15 30.80
C ALA A 317 -19.78 3.31 31.09
N LEU A 318 -19.64 2.17 31.78
CA LEU A 318 -20.76 1.28 32.12
C LEU A 318 -21.39 1.58 33.50
N THR A 319 -20.81 2.48 34.29
CA THR A 319 -21.27 2.81 35.65
C THR A 319 -22.02 4.12 35.79
N ARG A 320 -22.00 5.03 34.80
CA ARG A 320 -22.71 6.32 34.87
C ARG A 320 -23.77 6.46 33.78
N GLY A 321 -25.02 6.30 34.19
CA GLY A 321 -26.16 6.65 33.37
C GLY A 321 -26.22 8.16 33.07
N VAL A 322 -26.63 8.45 31.82
CA VAL A 322 -27.10 9.74 31.30
C VAL A 322 -26.04 10.80 30.98
N ALA A 323 -25.70 10.95 29.69
CA ALA A 323 -25.59 12.26 29.01
C ALA A 323 -25.56 12.10 27.48
N ARG A 324 -26.24 13.02 26.78
CA ARG A 324 -26.47 13.05 25.33
C ARG A 324 -25.18 13.22 24.52
N VAL A 325 -24.97 12.37 23.51
CA VAL A 325 -23.96 12.59 22.44
C VAL A 325 -24.56 13.47 21.34
N ARG A 326 -23.88 14.56 20.98
CA ARG A 326 -24.15 15.36 19.77
C ARG A 326 -23.33 14.79 18.59
N PRO A 327 -23.86 14.80 17.35
CA PRO A 327 -23.14 14.30 16.19
C PRO A 327 -22.20 15.38 15.63
N GLY A 328 -20.94 15.05 15.36
CA GLY A 328 -20.04 15.95 14.65
C GLY A 328 -18.58 15.50 14.56
N LYS A 329 -18.17 15.18 13.31
CA LYS A 329 -16.80 15.11 12.77
C LYS A 329 -15.93 13.92 13.19
N ALA A 330 -16.01 12.87 12.37
CA ALA A 330 -14.93 11.90 12.19
C ALA A 330 -13.68 12.61 11.64
N ALA A 331 -12.69 12.82 12.50
CA ALA A 331 -11.31 13.03 12.08
C ALA A 331 -10.63 11.66 11.99
N ALA A 332 -10.03 11.36 10.84
CA ALA A 332 -9.24 10.17 10.62
C ALA A 332 -8.07 10.15 11.63
N ASN A 333 -8.01 9.14 12.49
CA ASN A 333 -6.91 8.92 13.42
C ASN A 333 -5.85 8.01 12.76
N PRO A 334 -4.61 8.47 12.51
CA PRO A 334 -3.57 7.66 11.92
C PRO A 334 -2.69 7.07 13.02
N ARG A 335 -2.93 5.79 13.38
CA ARG A 335 -1.96 4.78 13.84
C ARG A 335 -2.73 3.57 14.39
N ARG A 336 -2.84 2.51 13.58
CA ARG A 336 -3.18 1.17 14.08
C ARG A 336 -2.04 0.70 14.98
N PRO A 337 -2.30 0.05 16.13
CA PRO A 337 -1.24 -0.54 16.95
C PRO A 337 -0.47 -1.57 16.13
N GLN A 338 0.86 -1.45 16.09
CA GLN A 338 1.75 -2.44 15.46
C GLN A 338 1.57 -3.79 16.18
N ARG A 339 1.08 -4.78 15.43
CA ARG A 339 0.92 -6.16 15.91
C ARG A 339 2.31 -6.78 16.02
N ARG A 340 2.85 -6.96 17.23
CA ARG A 340 4.09 -7.75 17.40
C ARG A 340 3.81 -9.20 17.01
N GLY A 341 4.37 -9.65 15.88
CA GLY A 341 4.23 -11.01 15.39
C GLY A 341 4.92 -12.05 16.29
N TRP A 342 4.55 -13.31 16.12
CA TRP A 342 5.05 -14.46 16.89
C TRP A 342 6.46 -14.93 16.49
N GLY A 343 7.12 -14.24 15.55
CA GLY A 343 8.38 -14.68 14.93
C GLY A 343 9.57 -14.85 15.89
N HIS A 344 9.67 -14.05 16.95
CA HIS A 344 10.72 -14.21 17.97
C HIS A 344 10.54 -15.45 18.84
N GLU A 345 9.28 -15.82 19.14
CA GLU A 345 8.97 -16.96 19.99
C GLU A 345 9.02 -18.28 19.21
N PHE A 346 8.76 -18.21 17.90
CA PHE A 346 8.66 -19.36 17.00
C PHE A 346 9.47 -19.11 15.72
N PRO A 347 10.79 -19.40 15.73
CA PRO A 347 11.69 -19.14 14.60
C PRO A 347 11.28 -19.85 13.30
N PHE A 348 10.58 -20.99 13.39
CA PHE A 348 10.08 -21.70 12.21
C PHE A 348 9.11 -20.85 11.35
N LEU A 349 8.42 -19.87 11.94
CA LEU A 349 7.50 -19.00 11.18
C LEU A 349 8.24 -18.19 10.12
N GLN A 350 9.45 -17.71 10.41
CA GLN A 350 10.27 -16.98 9.43
C GLN A 350 10.62 -17.88 8.23
N HIS A 351 11.00 -19.14 8.49
CA HIS A 351 11.25 -20.13 7.46
C HIS A 351 9.99 -20.42 6.63
N ASN A 352 8.84 -20.62 7.30
CA ASN A 352 7.59 -20.94 6.61
C ASN A 352 7.08 -19.78 5.75
N VAL A 353 7.20 -18.54 6.22
CA VAL A 353 6.92 -17.33 5.42
C VAL A 353 7.84 -17.27 4.20
N ALA A 354 9.13 -17.57 4.36
CA ALA A 354 10.07 -17.62 3.23
C ALA A 354 9.68 -18.71 2.20
N VAL A 355 9.25 -19.89 2.65
CA VAL A 355 8.74 -20.95 1.76
C VAL A 355 7.49 -20.51 1.00
N LEU A 356 6.51 -19.90 1.68
CA LEU A 356 5.31 -19.37 1.03
C LEU A 356 5.64 -18.24 0.03
N GLN A 357 6.63 -17.41 0.34
CA GLN A 357 7.10 -16.37 -0.56
C GLN A 357 7.77 -16.97 -1.80
N GLN A 358 8.59 -18.01 -1.66
CA GLN A 358 9.15 -18.77 -2.78
C GLN A 358 8.04 -19.42 -3.64
N LEU A 359 7.00 -19.98 -3.03
CA LEU A 359 5.86 -20.53 -3.76
C LEU A 359 5.04 -19.46 -4.49
N LYS A 360 4.88 -18.27 -3.88
CA LYS A 360 4.22 -17.12 -4.52
C LYS A 360 5.02 -16.62 -5.72
N GLU A 361 6.34 -16.54 -5.60
CA GLU A 361 7.23 -16.22 -6.72
C GLU A 361 7.15 -17.28 -7.82
N LEU A 362 7.11 -18.56 -7.45
CA LEU A 362 6.94 -19.67 -8.39
C LEU A 362 5.60 -19.60 -9.12
N GLN A 363 4.52 -19.31 -8.39
CA GLN A 363 3.19 -19.06 -8.94
C GLN A 363 3.17 -17.86 -9.89
N ALA A 364 3.84 -16.77 -9.54
CA ALA A 364 3.93 -15.60 -10.40
C ALA A 364 4.67 -15.92 -11.72
N LYS A 365 5.75 -16.70 -11.64
CA LYS A 365 6.54 -17.15 -12.79
C LYS A 365 5.76 -18.11 -13.70
N THR A 366 5.21 -19.18 -13.14
CA THR A 366 4.52 -20.25 -13.91
C THR A 366 3.07 -19.93 -14.24
N ARG A 367 2.49 -18.90 -13.60
CA ARG A 367 1.07 -18.55 -13.64
C ARG A 367 0.14 -19.70 -13.22
N SER A 368 0.66 -20.63 -12.41
CA SER A 368 -0.09 -21.80 -11.94
C SER A 368 -0.77 -21.52 -10.61
N HIS A 369 -2.09 -21.39 -10.64
CA HIS A 369 -2.90 -21.04 -9.48
C HIS A 369 -2.90 -22.10 -8.35
N HIS A 370 -2.39 -23.30 -8.60
CA HIS A 370 -2.40 -24.43 -7.64
C HIS A 370 -1.16 -24.54 -6.74
N LEU A 371 -0.18 -23.63 -6.87
CA LEU A 371 1.09 -23.73 -6.12
C LEU A 371 1.02 -23.19 -4.69
N LEU A 372 0.14 -22.23 -4.41
CA LEU A 372 -0.03 -21.73 -3.05
C LEU A 372 -1.00 -22.63 -2.29
N PRO A 373 -0.61 -23.20 -1.14
CA PRO A 373 -1.52 -23.95 -0.29
C PRO A 373 -2.58 -23.02 0.29
N GLY A 374 -3.83 -23.48 0.32
CA GLY A 374 -4.90 -22.79 1.04
C GLY A 374 -4.79 -22.98 2.56
N ASP A 375 -5.55 -22.18 3.30
CA ASP A 375 -5.53 -22.14 4.78
C ASP A 375 -5.78 -23.53 5.40
N GLU A 376 -6.68 -24.33 4.82
CA GLU A 376 -6.96 -25.70 5.26
C GLU A 376 -5.73 -26.61 5.18
N VAL A 377 -4.95 -26.51 4.11
CA VAL A 377 -3.73 -27.32 3.94
C VAL A 377 -2.67 -26.92 4.97
N LEU A 378 -2.51 -25.61 5.19
CA LEU A 378 -1.59 -25.08 6.21
C LEU A 378 -2.00 -25.49 7.62
N PHE A 379 -3.30 -25.45 7.89
CA PHE A 379 -3.89 -25.93 9.14
C PHE A 379 -3.56 -27.40 9.37
N GLU A 380 -3.80 -28.28 8.38
CA GLU A 380 -3.56 -29.72 8.51
C GLU A 380 -2.08 -30.05 8.78
N ILE A 381 -1.13 -29.35 8.13
CA ILE A 381 0.31 -29.56 8.36
C ILE A 381 0.69 -29.28 9.82
N TYR A 382 0.17 -28.19 10.38
CA TYR A 382 0.38 -27.87 11.79
C TYR A 382 -0.40 -28.81 12.71
N ALA A 383 -1.66 -29.10 12.39
CA ALA A 383 -2.52 -29.96 13.19
C ALA A 383 -1.99 -31.40 13.29
N ALA A 384 -1.33 -31.91 12.25
CA ALA A 384 -0.68 -33.22 12.28
C ALA A 384 0.52 -33.30 13.24
N GLN A 385 1.18 -32.16 13.52
CA GLN A 385 2.41 -32.11 14.32
C GLN A 385 2.21 -31.58 15.74
N ILE A 386 1.28 -30.64 15.93
CA ILE A 386 1.03 -29.99 17.23
C ILE A 386 0.17 -30.90 18.11
N PRO A 387 0.60 -31.31 19.32
CA PRO A 387 -0.20 -32.15 20.20
C PRO A 387 -1.54 -31.51 20.63
N ALA A 388 -2.52 -32.34 21.00
CA ALA A 388 -3.84 -31.89 21.47
C ALA A 388 -3.78 -31.03 22.75
N GLU A 389 -2.76 -31.24 23.58
CA GLU A 389 -2.50 -30.48 24.82
C GLU A 389 -2.06 -29.03 24.61
N CYS A 390 -1.64 -28.66 23.39
CA CYS A 390 -1.26 -27.31 23.00
C CYS A 390 -2.49 -26.46 22.66
N SER A 391 -3.28 -26.12 23.67
CA SER A 391 -4.54 -25.37 23.53
C SER A 391 -4.39 -23.85 23.56
N ASP A 392 -3.20 -23.34 23.89
CA ASP A 392 -2.90 -21.92 24.09
C ASP A 392 -1.44 -21.60 23.71
N ARG A 393 -1.07 -20.33 23.53
CA ARG A 393 0.29 -19.93 23.08
C ARG A 393 1.37 -20.41 24.04
N ASP A 394 1.14 -20.30 25.35
CA ASP A 394 2.16 -20.61 26.36
C ASP A 394 2.46 -22.11 26.46
N ARG A 395 1.44 -22.96 26.27
CA ARG A 395 1.62 -24.41 26.13
C ARG A 395 2.35 -24.74 24.84
N LEU A 396 1.95 -24.14 23.71
CA LEU A 396 2.62 -24.33 22.43
C LEU A 396 4.10 -23.95 22.51
N ARG A 397 4.43 -22.78 23.08
CA ARG A 397 5.81 -22.31 23.27
C ARG A 397 6.65 -23.28 24.10
N ARG A 398 6.14 -23.70 25.27
CA ARG A 398 6.85 -24.64 26.16
C ARG A 398 7.04 -26.01 25.51
N TRP A 399 6.07 -26.48 24.73
CA TRP A 399 6.22 -27.73 23.97
C TRP A 399 7.25 -27.58 22.84
N TYR A 400 7.18 -26.50 22.07
CA TYR A 400 8.09 -26.23 20.96
C TYR A 400 9.54 -26.10 21.44
N GLN A 401 9.81 -25.30 22.48
CA GLN A 401 11.17 -25.12 23.03
C GLN A 401 11.80 -26.44 23.50
N ARG A 402 11.01 -27.32 24.14
CA ARG A 402 11.49 -28.64 24.57
C ARG A 402 11.78 -29.57 23.39
N THR A 403 10.91 -29.55 22.37
CA THR A 403 10.94 -30.53 21.28
C THR A 403 11.88 -30.14 20.14
N HIS A 404 11.98 -28.84 19.82
CA HIS A 404 12.81 -28.31 18.74
C HIS A 404 14.30 -28.63 18.91
N SER A 405 14.80 -28.71 20.16
CA SER A 405 16.19 -29.13 20.44
C SER A 405 16.52 -30.53 19.90
N ARG A 406 15.51 -31.41 19.79
CA ARG A 406 15.65 -32.78 19.27
C ARG A 406 15.27 -32.88 17.80
N LEU A 407 14.35 -32.02 17.34
CA LEU A 407 13.84 -31.98 15.97
C LEU A 407 14.01 -30.55 15.40
N PRO A 408 15.18 -30.21 14.83
CA PRO A 408 15.49 -28.85 14.38
C PRO A 408 14.59 -28.33 13.25
N ARG A 409 13.90 -29.21 12.52
CA ARG A 409 12.96 -28.87 11.44
C ARG A 409 11.49 -28.94 11.87
N LEU A 410 11.22 -29.05 13.17
CA LEU A 410 9.86 -29.15 13.71
C LEU A 410 9.00 -27.96 13.25
N LEU A 411 7.81 -28.25 12.68
CA LEU A 411 6.87 -27.28 12.11
C LEU A 411 7.38 -26.47 10.91
N GLN A 412 8.59 -26.76 10.38
CA GLN A 412 9.07 -26.12 9.17
C GLN A 412 8.41 -26.72 7.94
N PHE A 413 8.00 -25.87 7.02
CA PHE A 413 7.52 -26.26 5.71
C PHE A 413 8.68 -26.73 4.84
N ASP A 414 8.47 -27.86 4.16
CA ASP A 414 9.34 -28.28 3.06
C ASP A 414 8.67 -27.84 1.77
N ILE A 415 9.35 -27.02 0.98
CA ILE A 415 8.83 -26.55 -0.32
C ILE A 415 8.49 -27.73 -1.26
N ASN A 416 9.12 -28.89 -1.09
CA ASN A 416 8.83 -30.11 -1.84
C ASN A 416 7.45 -30.72 -1.55
N GLN A 417 6.80 -30.32 -0.45
CA GLN A 417 5.42 -30.72 -0.16
C GLN A 417 4.42 -30.01 -1.07
N PHE A 418 4.83 -28.89 -1.70
CA PHE A 418 3.94 -28.03 -2.50
C PHE A 418 4.37 -27.92 -3.97
N ALA A 419 5.65 -28.10 -4.28
CA ALA A 419 6.19 -28.04 -5.64
C ALA A 419 7.24 -29.13 -5.87
N ASP A 420 7.31 -29.71 -7.07
CA ASP A 420 8.30 -30.73 -7.41
C ASP A 420 9.72 -30.14 -7.59
N GLU A 421 10.76 -30.78 -7.04
CA GLU A 421 12.15 -30.32 -7.14
C GLU A 421 12.67 -30.25 -8.58
N ALA A 422 12.38 -31.25 -9.41
CA ALA A 422 12.83 -31.29 -10.80
C ALA A 422 12.21 -30.14 -11.61
N GLN A 423 10.93 -29.83 -11.34
CA GLN A 423 10.26 -28.68 -11.94
C GLN A 423 10.90 -27.36 -11.49
N ARG A 424 11.21 -27.20 -10.19
CA ARG A 424 11.87 -25.99 -9.68
C ARG A 424 13.25 -25.76 -10.28
N GLN A 425 14.07 -26.81 -10.42
CA GLN A 425 15.40 -26.69 -11.04
C GLN A 425 15.30 -26.26 -12.51
N GLN A 426 14.35 -26.82 -13.26
CA GLN A 426 14.09 -26.40 -14.64
C GLN A 426 13.58 -24.95 -14.72
N HIS A 427 12.76 -24.51 -13.76
CA HIS A 427 12.20 -23.15 -13.71
C HIS A 427 13.27 -22.05 -13.59
N VAL A 428 14.41 -22.29 -12.94
CA VAL A 428 15.47 -21.28 -12.82
C VAL A 428 15.96 -20.82 -14.19
N SER A 429 16.12 -21.75 -15.13
CA SER A 429 16.54 -21.44 -16.51
C SER A 429 15.41 -20.83 -17.36
N LEU A 430 14.17 -21.21 -17.10
CA LEU A 430 13.00 -20.76 -17.86
C LEU A 430 12.50 -19.37 -17.43
N PHE A 431 12.70 -19.01 -16.15
CA PHE A 431 12.25 -17.77 -15.52
C PHE A 431 13.41 -17.07 -14.79
N PRO A 432 14.37 -16.52 -15.54
CA PRO A 432 15.58 -15.94 -14.96
C PRO A 432 15.28 -14.64 -14.20
N GLU A 433 16.06 -14.33 -13.17
CA GLU A 433 15.91 -13.08 -12.39
C GLU A 433 16.36 -11.83 -13.17
N SER A 434 17.06 -12.02 -14.28
CA SER A 434 17.50 -10.96 -15.17
C SER A 434 17.63 -11.49 -16.59
N ALA A 435 17.54 -10.60 -17.57
CA ALA A 435 17.69 -10.93 -18.97
C ALA A 435 18.61 -9.94 -19.68
N GLN A 436 19.30 -10.45 -20.70
CA GLN A 436 20.17 -9.64 -21.54
C GLN A 436 19.38 -8.89 -22.61
N PHE A 437 19.59 -7.58 -22.68
CA PHE A 437 19.06 -6.66 -23.69
C PHE A 437 20.22 -5.86 -24.29
N GLY A 438 20.74 -6.32 -25.43
CA GLY A 438 21.98 -5.78 -25.99
C GLY A 438 23.16 -5.99 -25.04
N ALA A 439 23.83 -4.90 -24.66
CA ALA A 439 24.92 -4.94 -23.67
C ALA A 439 24.43 -4.90 -22.22
N MET A 440 23.14 -4.64 -21.98
CA MET A 440 22.57 -4.50 -20.63
C MET A 440 22.11 -5.83 -20.07
N HIS A 441 22.33 -6.03 -18.77
CA HIS A 441 21.73 -7.11 -18.00
C HIS A 441 20.69 -6.51 -17.05
N LEU A 442 19.41 -6.69 -17.37
CA LEU A 442 18.32 -5.99 -16.68
C LEU A 442 17.54 -6.93 -15.76
N PRO A 443 17.20 -6.51 -14.53
CA PRO A 443 16.42 -7.32 -13.61
C PRO A 443 14.98 -7.52 -14.11
N LEU A 444 14.46 -8.72 -13.88
CA LEU A 444 13.09 -9.12 -14.16
C LEU A 444 12.32 -9.35 -12.86
N SER A 445 11.07 -8.90 -12.82
CA SER A 445 10.13 -9.21 -11.76
C SER A 445 8.88 -9.85 -12.33
N TYR A 446 8.31 -10.81 -11.61
CA TYR A 446 7.17 -11.59 -12.03
C TYR A 446 5.98 -11.30 -11.12
N GLN A 447 4.81 -11.07 -11.71
CA GLN A 447 3.58 -10.83 -10.97
C GLN A 447 2.43 -11.62 -11.60
N LEU A 448 1.56 -12.18 -10.78
CA LEU A 448 0.29 -12.79 -11.19
C LEU A 448 -0.83 -12.00 -10.54
N ASP A 449 -1.31 -10.98 -11.23
CA ASP A 449 -2.36 -10.09 -10.74
C ASP A 449 -3.25 -9.63 -11.89
N PRO A 450 -4.19 -10.50 -12.33
CA PRO A 450 -4.98 -10.26 -13.53
C PRO A 450 -5.72 -8.92 -13.49
N GLY A 451 -5.50 -8.08 -14.50
CA GLY A 451 -6.12 -6.76 -14.63
C GLY A 451 -5.27 -5.60 -14.10
N GLN A 452 -4.16 -5.86 -13.41
CA GLN A 452 -3.17 -4.82 -13.09
C GLN A 452 -2.17 -4.60 -14.22
N GLU A 453 -1.66 -3.36 -14.34
CA GLU A 453 -0.68 -3.01 -15.38
C GLU A 453 0.59 -3.86 -15.30
N ALA A 454 1.01 -4.27 -14.09
CA ALA A 454 2.24 -5.02 -13.85
C ALA A 454 2.14 -6.55 -14.07
N ASP A 455 0.96 -7.10 -14.42
CA ASP A 455 0.74 -8.55 -14.55
C ASP A 455 1.70 -9.21 -15.58
N GLY A 456 2.21 -10.40 -15.27
CA GLY A 456 3.21 -11.08 -16.10
C GLY A 456 4.64 -10.65 -15.76
N VAL A 457 5.48 -10.45 -16.79
CA VAL A 457 6.91 -10.17 -16.61
C VAL A 457 7.19 -8.70 -16.82
N THR A 458 7.83 -8.09 -15.81
CA THR A 458 8.28 -6.71 -15.87
C THR A 458 9.80 -6.66 -15.95
N VAL A 459 10.34 -5.96 -16.94
CA VAL A 459 11.77 -5.59 -17.00
C VAL A 459 11.93 -4.19 -16.39
N SER A 460 12.80 -4.08 -15.40
CA SER A 460 13.08 -2.80 -14.74
C SER A 460 14.41 -2.23 -15.21
N LEU A 461 14.44 -0.94 -15.56
CA LEU A 461 15.63 -0.28 -16.07
C LEU A 461 15.65 1.22 -15.73
N PRO A 462 16.84 1.82 -15.60
CA PRO A 462 16.95 3.27 -15.48
C PRO A 462 16.55 3.96 -16.78
N LEU A 463 16.20 5.25 -16.72
CA LEU A 463 15.75 6.06 -17.86
C LEU A 463 16.73 6.00 -19.04
N GLU A 464 18.03 5.99 -18.76
CA GLU A 464 19.14 5.96 -19.73
C GLU A 464 19.22 4.63 -20.50
N GLY A 465 18.68 3.55 -19.93
CA GLY A 465 18.62 2.24 -20.57
C GLY A 465 17.48 2.12 -21.59
N LEU A 466 16.45 2.97 -21.48
CA LEU A 466 15.25 2.87 -22.32
C LEU A 466 15.53 2.95 -23.83
N PRO A 467 16.46 3.80 -24.34
CA PRO A 467 16.81 3.82 -25.76
C PRO A 467 17.50 2.55 -26.28
N GLN A 468 18.15 1.78 -25.40
CA GLN A 468 18.87 0.56 -25.76
C GLN A 468 17.96 -0.67 -25.84
N LEU A 469 16.72 -0.60 -25.32
CA LEU A 469 15.72 -1.65 -25.53
C LEU A 469 15.28 -1.72 -26.99
N THR A 470 15.10 -2.94 -27.49
CA THR A 470 14.60 -3.22 -28.84
C THR A 470 13.32 -4.05 -28.76
N GLU A 471 12.31 -3.71 -29.56
CA GLU A 471 11.03 -4.45 -29.64
C GLU A 471 11.27 -5.94 -29.96
N SER A 472 12.17 -6.23 -30.91
CA SER A 472 12.52 -7.60 -31.30
C SER A 472 12.93 -8.46 -30.11
N ARG A 473 13.79 -7.96 -29.21
CA ARG A 473 14.18 -8.68 -27.99
C ARG A 473 13.05 -8.78 -26.98
N LEU A 474 12.23 -7.74 -26.83
CA LEU A 474 11.08 -7.74 -25.92
C LEU A 474 10.03 -8.78 -26.34
N ASP A 475 9.85 -9.01 -27.65
CA ASP A 475 8.90 -9.99 -28.14
C ASP A 475 9.23 -11.43 -27.74
N TRP A 476 10.51 -11.74 -27.47
CA TRP A 476 10.92 -13.05 -26.98
C TRP A 476 10.52 -13.32 -25.51
N LEU A 477 10.10 -12.30 -24.74
CA LEU A 477 9.82 -12.46 -23.31
C LEU A 477 10.97 -13.18 -22.56
N VAL A 478 10.61 -14.27 -21.89
CA VAL A 478 11.43 -15.22 -21.14
C VAL A 478 11.09 -16.63 -21.65
N PRO A 479 12.05 -17.58 -21.60
CA PRO A 479 11.85 -18.91 -22.19
C PRO A 479 10.60 -19.63 -21.68
N GLY A 480 10.31 -19.51 -20.37
CA GLY A 480 9.18 -20.19 -19.73
C GLY A 480 7.78 -19.73 -20.15
N LEU A 481 7.65 -18.57 -20.82
CA LEU A 481 6.36 -18.09 -21.33
C LEU A 481 6.22 -18.24 -22.85
N LEU A 482 7.23 -18.78 -23.54
CA LEU A 482 7.19 -18.90 -25.00
C LEU A 482 6.09 -19.83 -25.50
N GLU A 483 5.91 -21.00 -24.90
CA GLU A 483 4.83 -21.94 -25.28
C GLU A 483 3.46 -21.26 -25.18
N GLN A 484 3.21 -20.53 -24.08
CA GLN A 484 1.96 -19.79 -23.88
C GLN A 484 1.79 -18.65 -24.89
N LYS A 485 2.87 -17.92 -25.21
CA LYS A 485 2.85 -16.84 -26.21
C LYS A 485 2.59 -17.38 -27.62
N VAL A 486 3.24 -18.48 -28.00
CA VAL A 486 3.00 -19.15 -29.29
C VAL A 486 1.57 -19.69 -29.35
N LEU A 487 1.04 -20.27 -28.28
CA LEU A 487 -0.36 -20.70 -28.22
C LEU A 487 -1.34 -19.53 -28.42
N ALA A 488 -1.06 -18.38 -27.79
CA ALA A 488 -1.85 -17.16 -27.98
C ALA A 488 -1.76 -16.66 -29.43
N LEU A 489 -0.57 -16.72 -30.06
CA LEU A 489 -0.38 -16.38 -31.46
C LEU A 489 -1.14 -17.31 -32.41
N ILE A 490 -1.11 -18.63 -32.19
CA ILE A 490 -1.91 -19.59 -32.96
C ILE A 490 -3.39 -19.24 -32.82
N ARG A 491 -3.87 -18.88 -31.63
CA ARG A 491 -5.27 -18.47 -31.41
C ARG A 491 -5.62 -17.15 -32.11
N ALA A 492 -4.65 -16.26 -32.27
CA ALA A 492 -4.79 -14.97 -32.96
C ALA A 492 -4.73 -15.07 -34.50
N LEU A 493 -4.45 -16.25 -35.06
CA LEU A 493 -4.50 -16.46 -36.51
C LEU A 493 -5.94 -16.49 -37.07
N PRO A 494 -6.12 -16.14 -38.36
CA PRO A 494 -7.36 -16.37 -39.09
C PRO A 494 -7.89 -17.81 -38.95
N LYS A 495 -9.22 -17.96 -39.00
CA LYS A 495 -9.89 -19.27 -38.84
C LYS A 495 -9.44 -20.31 -39.88
N SER A 496 -8.99 -19.88 -41.06
CA SER A 496 -8.41 -20.75 -42.10
C SER A 496 -7.15 -21.44 -41.61
N PHE A 497 -6.19 -20.67 -41.09
CA PHE A 497 -4.90 -21.19 -40.62
C PHE A 497 -5.02 -22.01 -39.33
N ARG A 498 -5.89 -21.62 -38.38
CA ARG A 498 -6.03 -22.28 -37.07
C ARG A 498 -6.39 -23.76 -37.13
N ARG A 499 -7.09 -24.21 -38.18
CA ARG A 499 -7.53 -25.61 -38.34
C ARG A 499 -6.35 -26.59 -38.49
N HIS A 500 -5.21 -26.12 -38.97
CA HIS A 500 -4.01 -26.93 -39.18
C HIS A 500 -3.23 -27.22 -37.88
N PHE A 501 -3.54 -26.50 -36.80
CA PHE A 501 -2.81 -26.58 -35.52
C PHE A 501 -3.71 -27.11 -34.40
N VAL A 502 -4.52 -28.14 -34.67
CA VAL A 502 -5.36 -28.77 -33.64
C VAL A 502 -4.75 -30.14 -33.30
N PRO A 503 -4.37 -30.41 -32.03
CA PRO A 503 -4.50 -29.55 -30.85
C PRO A 503 -3.48 -28.39 -30.81
N ALA A 504 -3.97 -27.19 -30.50
CA ALA A 504 -3.14 -25.98 -30.46
C ALA A 504 -2.03 -26.01 -29.39
N PRO A 505 -2.25 -26.58 -28.18
CA PRO A 505 -1.20 -26.70 -27.18
C PRO A 505 0.00 -27.52 -27.67
N ASP A 506 -0.25 -28.62 -28.39
CA ASP A 506 0.82 -29.51 -28.87
C ASP A 506 1.64 -28.83 -29.96
N SER A 507 0.96 -28.12 -30.88
CA SER A 507 1.61 -27.33 -31.92
C SER A 507 2.45 -26.19 -31.31
N ALA A 508 1.92 -25.51 -30.30
CA ALA A 508 2.62 -24.43 -29.62
C ALA A 508 3.88 -24.92 -28.89
N ARG A 509 3.80 -26.08 -28.22
CA ARG A 509 4.94 -26.71 -27.54
C ARG A 509 6.04 -27.08 -28.52
N LEU A 510 5.68 -27.72 -29.64
CA LEU A 510 6.62 -28.10 -30.70
C LEU A 510 7.32 -26.87 -31.31
N VAL A 511 6.55 -25.84 -31.65
CA VAL A 511 7.12 -24.60 -32.19
C VAL A 511 8.04 -23.94 -31.16
N ALA A 512 7.62 -23.80 -29.90
CA ALA A 512 8.42 -23.15 -28.86
C ALA A 512 9.73 -23.91 -28.58
N SER A 513 9.74 -25.24 -28.63
CA SER A 513 10.97 -26.05 -28.43
C SER A 513 11.96 -25.93 -29.59
N ASP A 514 11.47 -25.66 -30.81
CA ASP A 514 12.30 -25.60 -32.02
C ASP A 514 12.94 -24.22 -32.25
N LEU A 515 12.50 -23.18 -31.53
CA LEU A 515 13.02 -21.82 -31.67
C LEU A 515 14.34 -21.63 -30.93
N GLU A 516 15.33 -21.02 -31.59
CA GLU A 516 16.52 -20.52 -30.91
C GLU A 516 16.17 -19.25 -30.11
N PHE A 517 16.15 -19.35 -28.78
CA PHE A 517 15.74 -18.27 -27.90
C PHE A 517 16.51 -16.96 -28.13
N ALA A 518 15.77 -15.85 -28.20
CA ALA A 518 16.28 -14.48 -28.30
C ALA A 518 17.17 -14.20 -29.52
N ARG A 519 17.04 -14.99 -30.60
CA ARG A 519 17.76 -14.78 -31.86
C ARG A 519 16.81 -14.40 -32.99
N GLY A 520 17.06 -13.25 -33.62
CA GLY A 520 16.25 -12.76 -34.73
C GLY A 520 14.88 -12.22 -34.30
N ASP A 521 13.99 -12.06 -35.29
CA ASP A 521 12.63 -11.58 -35.07
C ASP A 521 11.70 -12.72 -34.63
N PHE A 522 11.04 -12.56 -33.49
CA PHE A 522 10.23 -13.60 -32.88
C PHE A 522 9.01 -13.98 -33.73
N LEU A 523 8.22 -12.99 -34.16
CA LEU A 523 7.01 -13.22 -34.95
C LEU A 523 7.32 -13.87 -36.29
N HIS A 524 8.38 -13.42 -36.95
CA HIS A 524 8.85 -14.04 -38.18
C HIS A 524 9.27 -15.50 -37.95
N SER A 525 10.04 -15.78 -36.90
CA SER A 525 10.51 -17.14 -36.60
C SER A 525 9.36 -18.09 -36.31
N VAL A 526 8.34 -17.62 -35.56
CA VAL A 526 7.10 -18.37 -35.32
C VAL A 526 6.32 -18.60 -36.62
N ALA A 527 6.16 -17.57 -37.45
CA ALA A 527 5.46 -17.66 -38.74
C ALA A 527 6.10 -18.69 -39.67
N VAL A 528 7.44 -18.66 -39.78
CA VAL A 528 8.23 -19.60 -40.58
C VAL A 528 8.02 -21.03 -40.08
N ARG A 529 8.13 -21.26 -38.77
CA ARG A 529 7.96 -22.60 -38.21
C ARG A 529 6.53 -23.12 -38.36
N LEU A 530 5.52 -22.27 -38.13
CA LEU A 530 4.12 -22.65 -38.35
C LEU A 530 3.84 -22.94 -39.82
N SER A 531 4.44 -22.19 -40.76
CA SER A 531 4.32 -22.46 -42.20
C SER A 531 4.89 -23.81 -42.59
N GLN A 532 6.01 -24.20 -41.99
CA GLN A 532 6.61 -25.51 -42.22
C GLN A 532 5.74 -26.65 -41.66
N LEU A 533 5.06 -26.41 -40.53
CA LEU A 533 4.17 -27.40 -39.91
C LEU A 533 2.85 -27.56 -40.67
N SER A 534 2.25 -26.47 -41.17
CA SER A 534 0.98 -26.52 -41.89
C SER A 534 1.12 -26.78 -43.40
N GLY A 535 2.29 -26.49 -43.98
CA GLY A 535 2.49 -26.46 -45.44
C GLY A 535 1.90 -25.23 -46.14
N GLU A 536 1.27 -24.31 -45.39
CA GLU A 536 0.72 -23.06 -45.91
C GLU A 536 1.63 -21.88 -45.56
N ARG A 537 1.70 -20.86 -46.43
CA ARG A 537 2.52 -19.68 -46.17
C ARG A 537 1.84 -18.76 -45.15
N ILE A 538 2.37 -18.73 -43.93
CA ILE A 538 1.98 -17.82 -42.85
C ILE A 538 3.07 -16.74 -42.72
N SER A 539 2.65 -15.49 -42.66
CA SER A 539 3.51 -14.32 -42.46
C SER A 539 3.28 -13.68 -41.10
N ALA A 540 4.21 -12.82 -40.66
CA ALA A 540 4.05 -12.08 -39.40
C ALA A 540 2.83 -11.14 -39.39
N GLN A 541 2.31 -10.75 -40.56
CA GLN A 541 1.13 -9.87 -40.68
C GLN A 541 -0.19 -10.61 -40.48
N ASP A 542 -0.19 -11.95 -40.53
CA ASP A 542 -1.38 -12.77 -40.34
C ASP A 542 -1.79 -12.90 -38.86
N PHE A 543 -0.92 -12.51 -37.93
CA PHE A 543 -1.24 -12.53 -36.50
C PHE A 543 -1.94 -11.24 -36.08
N ASP A 544 -3.10 -11.37 -35.42
CA ASP A 544 -3.73 -10.25 -34.73
C ASP A 544 -3.04 -9.97 -33.39
N ALA A 545 -2.06 -9.07 -33.40
CA ALA A 545 -1.30 -8.68 -32.21
C ALA A 545 -2.18 -8.10 -31.08
N GLY A 546 -3.38 -7.60 -31.39
CA GLY A 546 -4.34 -7.09 -30.41
C GLY A 546 -4.96 -8.18 -29.54
N GLN A 547 -4.99 -9.43 -30.01
CA GLN A 547 -5.54 -10.57 -29.27
C GLN A 547 -4.57 -11.23 -28.31
N ILE A 548 -3.30 -10.82 -28.31
CA ILE A 548 -2.30 -11.37 -27.38
C ILE A 548 -2.56 -10.79 -25.98
N PRO A 549 -2.82 -11.63 -24.96
CA PRO A 549 -2.98 -11.18 -23.59
C PRO A 549 -1.79 -10.35 -23.11
N ASP A 550 -2.06 -9.32 -22.32
CA ASP A 550 -1.03 -8.37 -21.90
C ASP A 550 0.09 -9.00 -21.07
N HIS A 551 -0.20 -9.99 -20.23
CA HIS A 551 0.80 -10.74 -19.47
C HIS A 551 1.77 -11.58 -20.35
N LEU A 552 1.48 -11.71 -21.66
CA LEU A 552 2.36 -12.31 -22.67
C LEU A 552 3.09 -11.24 -23.51
N LYS A 553 3.21 -10.02 -22.96
CA LYS A 553 4.08 -8.94 -23.44
C LYS A 553 4.91 -8.45 -22.26
N PHE A 554 6.14 -8.01 -22.48
CA PHE A 554 6.90 -7.40 -21.39
C PHE A 554 6.18 -6.15 -20.93
N ASN A 555 6.10 -5.99 -19.63
CA ASN A 555 5.88 -4.69 -19.02
C ASN A 555 7.25 -4.04 -18.76
N ILE A 556 7.38 -2.76 -19.04
CA ILE A 556 8.65 -2.04 -19.00
C ILE A 556 8.52 -0.98 -17.92
N ARG A 557 9.28 -1.14 -16.84
CA ARG A 557 9.26 -0.22 -15.70
C ARG A 557 10.52 0.63 -15.71
N VAL A 558 10.34 1.92 -15.95
CA VAL A 558 11.43 2.90 -15.93
C VAL A 558 11.55 3.47 -14.53
N LEU A 559 12.75 3.36 -13.96
CA LEU A 559 13.06 3.81 -12.60
C LEU A 559 13.81 5.15 -12.62
N ASP A 560 13.62 5.96 -11.57
CA ASP A 560 14.46 7.12 -11.28
C ASP A 560 15.73 6.73 -10.47
N ASP A 561 16.55 7.74 -10.17
CA ASP A 561 17.78 7.61 -9.37
C ASP A 561 17.54 7.06 -7.95
N GLN A 562 16.31 7.16 -7.43
CA GLN A 562 15.90 6.63 -6.12
C GLN A 562 15.27 5.24 -6.21
N ARG A 563 15.33 4.58 -7.38
CA ARG A 563 14.67 3.30 -7.70
C ARG A 563 13.15 3.36 -7.61
N LYS A 564 12.55 4.55 -7.70
CA LYS A 564 11.10 4.72 -7.75
C LYS A 564 10.63 4.67 -9.19
N THR A 565 9.46 4.08 -9.44
CA THR A 565 8.86 4.00 -10.76
C THR A 565 8.51 5.40 -11.28
N LEU A 566 9.12 5.81 -12.41
CA LEU A 566 8.79 7.02 -13.16
C LEU A 566 7.57 6.80 -14.05
N ILE A 567 7.60 5.70 -14.80
CA ILE A 567 6.55 5.29 -15.72
C ILE A 567 6.66 3.77 -15.95
N GLU A 568 5.54 3.17 -16.27
CA GLU A 568 5.40 1.75 -16.53
C GLU A 568 4.44 1.56 -17.70
N GLY A 569 4.65 0.51 -18.50
CA GLY A 569 3.80 0.23 -19.66
C GLY A 569 4.41 -0.82 -20.58
N ARG A 570 3.61 -1.29 -21.55
CA ARG A 570 4.00 -2.40 -22.45
C ARG A 570 4.43 -1.95 -23.84
N ASP A 571 4.09 -0.73 -24.22
CA ASP A 571 4.45 -0.16 -25.52
C ASP A 571 5.68 0.73 -25.36
N LEU A 572 6.82 0.23 -25.85
CA LEU A 572 8.10 0.93 -25.80
C LEU A 572 8.06 2.29 -26.53
N LYS A 573 7.30 2.41 -27.63
CA LYS A 573 7.16 3.68 -28.36
C LYS A 573 6.36 4.68 -27.55
N VAL A 574 5.26 4.26 -26.93
CA VAL A 574 4.43 5.12 -26.06
C VAL A 574 5.22 5.57 -24.83
N LEU A 575 5.98 4.67 -24.19
CA LEU A 575 6.83 5.02 -23.04
C LEU A 575 7.89 6.05 -23.41
N ARG A 576 8.60 5.83 -24.52
CA ARG A 576 9.59 6.80 -25.04
C ARG A 576 8.96 8.14 -25.38
N ALA A 577 7.79 8.14 -26.03
CA ALA A 577 7.07 9.36 -26.37
C ALA A 577 6.60 10.13 -25.13
N THR A 578 6.04 9.42 -24.14
CA THR A 578 5.54 10.01 -22.89
C THR A 578 6.67 10.57 -22.05
N LEU A 579 7.81 9.88 -21.97
CA LEU A 579 8.99 10.37 -21.26
C LEU A 579 9.67 11.51 -22.00
N ALA A 580 9.71 11.50 -23.34
CA ALA A 580 10.16 12.64 -24.13
C ALA A 580 9.25 13.86 -23.89
N GLU A 581 7.93 13.67 -23.85
CA GLU A 581 6.98 14.75 -23.55
C GLU A 581 7.12 15.27 -22.12
N ARG A 582 7.29 14.37 -21.13
CA ARG A 582 7.59 14.74 -19.74
C ARG A 582 8.94 15.44 -19.62
N ALA A 583 9.96 15.03 -20.37
CA ALA A 583 11.26 15.68 -20.42
C ALA A 583 11.18 17.07 -21.08
N VAL A 584 10.31 17.26 -22.08
CA VAL A 584 10.05 18.57 -22.71
C VAL A 584 9.25 19.49 -21.77
N ARG A 585 8.26 18.97 -21.05
CA ARG A 585 7.54 19.73 -20.00
C ARG A 585 8.44 20.05 -18.82
N ALA A 586 9.25 19.09 -18.40
CA ALA A 586 10.26 19.25 -17.37
C ALA A 586 11.39 20.16 -17.85
N ALA A 587 11.74 20.25 -19.13
CA ALA A 587 12.74 21.19 -19.64
C ALA A 587 12.32 22.66 -19.44
N GLY A 588 11.01 22.96 -19.38
CA GLY A 588 10.50 24.26 -18.95
C GLY A 588 10.67 24.54 -17.45
N GLU A 589 10.84 23.49 -16.63
CA GLU A 589 11.07 23.57 -15.17
C GLU A 589 12.51 23.18 -14.76
N ALA A 590 13.30 22.59 -15.67
CA ALA A 590 14.64 22.03 -15.43
C ALA A 590 15.72 23.09 -15.47
N ASP A 591 15.47 24.24 -16.14
CA ASP A 591 16.27 25.46 -15.94
C ASP A 591 16.22 25.95 -14.47
N ARG A 592 15.22 25.51 -13.67
CA ARG A 592 15.12 25.82 -12.23
C ARG A 592 15.54 24.66 -11.32
N ARG A 593 15.53 23.40 -11.78
CA ARG A 593 15.93 22.22 -10.97
C ARG A 593 17.37 21.76 -11.18
N ALA A 594 18.00 22.06 -12.32
CA ALA A 594 19.46 21.92 -12.47
C ALA A 594 20.25 22.86 -11.53
N ALA A 595 19.58 23.85 -10.93
CA ALA A 595 20.12 24.70 -9.87
C ALA A 595 20.07 24.08 -8.46
N ALA A 596 19.52 22.87 -8.27
CA ALA A 596 19.32 22.27 -6.94
C ALA A 596 20.34 21.19 -6.54
N VAL A 597 21.08 20.62 -7.50
CA VAL A 597 22.27 19.80 -7.24
C VAL A 597 23.33 20.24 -8.24
N GLY A 598 24.32 21.00 -7.78
CA GLY A 598 25.36 21.56 -8.63
C GLY A 598 26.20 20.49 -9.34
N PRO A 599 26.90 20.83 -10.44
CA PRO A 599 27.81 19.91 -11.12
C PRO A 599 28.86 19.39 -10.13
N THR A 600 29.24 18.11 -10.26
CA THR A 600 30.39 17.58 -9.51
C THR A 600 31.65 18.38 -9.88
N PRO A 601 32.69 18.43 -9.03
CA PRO A 601 33.92 19.15 -9.35
C PRO A 601 34.54 18.74 -10.70
N GLU A 602 34.41 17.46 -11.07
CA GLU A 602 34.87 16.90 -12.35
C GLU A 602 33.99 17.28 -13.55
N GLU A 603 32.71 17.60 -13.34
CA GLU A 603 31.82 18.11 -14.39
C GLU A 603 31.94 19.63 -14.55
N ALA A 604 32.18 20.35 -13.45
CA ALA A 604 32.29 21.81 -13.44
C ALA A 604 33.41 22.32 -14.38
N GLN A 605 34.50 21.56 -14.53
CA GLN A 605 35.57 21.88 -15.48
C GLN A 605 35.11 21.85 -16.94
N TRP A 606 34.09 21.06 -17.29
CA TRP A 606 33.52 20.93 -18.63
C TRP A 606 32.38 21.91 -18.91
N LEU A 607 32.05 22.79 -17.95
CA LEU A 607 31.02 23.83 -18.09
C LEU A 607 31.62 25.24 -18.10
N ARG A 608 32.94 25.35 -18.21
CA ARG A 608 33.64 26.64 -18.29
C ARG A 608 33.30 27.36 -19.60
N THR A 609 33.09 28.66 -19.51
CA THR A 609 32.69 29.52 -20.64
C THR A 609 33.71 30.64 -20.86
N GLY A 610 33.54 31.41 -21.94
CA GLY A 610 34.27 32.66 -22.14
C GLY A 610 35.61 32.55 -22.89
N PHE A 611 35.92 31.40 -23.48
CA PHE A 611 37.18 31.19 -24.17
C PHE A 611 37.22 31.92 -25.52
N LYS A 612 38.33 32.60 -25.79
CA LYS A 612 38.63 33.24 -27.09
C LYS A 612 39.85 32.64 -27.80
N ASN A 613 40.57 31.76 -27.12
CA ASN A 613 41.69 30.97 -27.61
C ASN A 613 41.69 29.59 -26.91
N TRP A 614 42.61 28.69 -27.27
CA TRP A 614 42.77 27.38 -26.63
C TRP A 614 43.43 27.50 -25.24
N ASP A 615 42.70 28.11 -24.31
CA ASP A 615 43.10 28.35 -22.92
C ASP A 615 42.39 27.37 -21.96
N PHE A 616 42.16 26.17 -22.47
CA PHE A 616 41.56 25.02 -21.78
C PHE A 616 42.36 23.75 -22.10
N PHE A 617 42.03 22.67 -21.41
CA PHE A 617 42.70 21.38 -21.53
C PHE A 617 42.22 20.61 -22.78
N ASP A 618 42.90 19.51 -23.12
CA ASP A 618 42.54 18.70 -24.27
C ASP A 618 41.13 18.09 -24.10
N VAL A 619 40.40 18.00 -25.22
CA VAL A 619 38.99 17.58 -25.29
C VAL A 619 38.90 16.13 -25.78
N PRO A 620 38.88 15.12 -24.89
CA PRO A 620 38.89 13.72 -25.29
C PRO A 620 37.60 13.35 -26.02
N GLU A 621 37.59 12.20 -26.72
CA GLU A 621 36.42 11.75 -27.46
C GLU A 621 35.23 11.43 -26.55
N HIS A 622 35.51 10.88 -25.38
CA HIS A 622 34.54 10.65 -24.31
C HIS A 622 35.23 10.77 -22.96
N ILE A 623 34.43 11.00 -21.91
CA ILE A 623 34.82 10.90 -20.51
C ILE A 623 33.82 9.99 -19.80
N GLU A 624 34.25 9.41 -18.69
CA GLU A 624 33.35 8.75 -17.76
C GLU A 624 32.93 9.77 -16.70
N ILE A 625 31.62 9.91 -16.49
CA ILE A 625 31.04 10.71 -15.41
C ILE A 625 30.24 9.78 -14.49
N VAL A 626 30.41 9.95 -13.18
CA VAL A 626 29.65 9.17 -12.19
C VAL A 626 28.47 10.00 -11.72
N ARG A 627 27.25 9.56 -12.06
CA ARG A 627 26.00 10.15 -11.56
C ARG A 627 25.18 9.07 -10.87
N ALA A 628 24.67 9.38 -9.67
CA ALA A 628 23.91 8.44 -8.85
C ALA A 628 24.59 7.06 -8.65
N GLY A 629 25.94 7.03 -8.61
CA GLY A 629 26.72 5.79 -8.45
C GLY A 629 26.87 4.93 -9.72
N MET A 630 26.43 5.43 -10.89
CA MET A 630 26.60 4.76 -12.19
C MET A 630 27.63 5.51 -13.05
N SER A 631 28.55 4.77 -13.69
CA SER A 631 29.48 5.34 -14.69
C SER A 631 28.77 5.49 -16.02
N LEU A 632 28.65 6.73 -16.50
CA LEU A 632 28.05 7.10 -17.78
C LEU A 632 29.14 7.68 -18.70
N ARG A 633 29.07 7.38 -20.00
CA ARG A 633 29.92 8.05 -20.99
C ARG A 633 29.29 9.37 -21.41
N ALA A 634 30.01 10.46 -21.20
CA ALA A 634 29.69 11.77 -21.77
C ALA A 634 30.70 12.13 -22.86
N PHE A 635 30.28 12.95 -23.83
CA PHE A 635 31.09 13.29 -25.00
C PHE A 635 31.42 14.78 -24.98
N PRO A 636 32.64 15.18 -24.56
CA PRO A 636 33.02 16.58 -24.51
C PRO A 636 33.10 17.24 -25.89
N ALA A 637 32.65 18.50 -25.94
CA ALA A 637 32.63 19.32 -27.14
C ALA A 637 32.79 20.82 -26.81
N LEU A 638 32.78 21.64 -27.86
CA LEU A 638 32.81 23.10 -27.76
C LEU A 638 31.48 23.67 -28.27
N ARG A 639 30.88 24.58 -27.51
CA ARG A 639 29.70 25.35 -27.92
C ARG A 639 30.12 26.70 -28.48
N ASP A 640 29.48 27.14 -29.56
CA ASP A 640 29.62 28.48 -30.12
C ASP A 640 28.67 29.46 -29.38
N ASP A 641 29.25 30.36 -28.56
CA ASP A 641 28.51 31.42 -27.84
C ASP A 641 28.62 32.78 -28.56
N GLY A 642 29.00 32.78 -29.85
CA GLY A 642 29.06 33.96 -30.72
C GLY A 642 30.32 34.80 -30.57
N GLU A 643 30.58 35.34 -29.37
CA GLU A 643 31.80 36.12 -29.07
C GLU A 643 32.88 35.33 -28.34
N THR A 644 32.51 34.15 -27.85
CA THR A 644 33.37 33.21 -27.12
C THR A 644 32.97 31.78 -27.47
N VAL A 645 33.74 30.81 -26.99
CA VAL A 645 33.35 29.40 -26.96
C VAL A 645 33.28 28.91 -25.51
N ALA A 646 32.47 27.90 -25.28
CA ALA A 646 32.33 27.24 -23.98
C ALA A 646 32.60 25.74 -24.11
N LEU A 647 33.10 25.13 -23.05
CA LEU A 647 33.10 23.68 -22.92
C LEU A 647 31.67 23.19 -22.63
N MET A 648 31.33 22.02 -23.15
CA MET A 648 30.07 21.35 -22.85
C MET A 648 30.21 19.83 -22.92
N LEU A 649 29.26 19.14 -22.29
CA LEU A 649 29.10 17.69 -22.38
C LEU A 649 27.86 17.35 -23.21
N CYS A 650 28.05 16.61 -24.30
CA CYS A 650 26.99 16.05 -25.13
C CYS A 650 26.68 14.61 -24.70
N GLN A 651 25.48 14.15 -25.05
CA GLN A 651 25.00 12.79 -24.72
C GLN A 651 25.36 11.76 -25.81
N THR A 652 25.58 12.20 -27.05
CA THR A 652 25.93 11.31 -28.16
C THR A 652 27.23 11.76 -28.87
N PRO A 653 28.00 10.81 -29.44
CA PRO A 653 29.18 11.14 -30.25
C PRO A 653 28.85 12.06 -31.43
N GLU A 654 27.69 11.87 -32.08
CA GLU A 654 27.28 12.62 -33.26
C GLU A 654 26.99 14.09 -32.92
N ASP A 655 26.27 14.35 -31.84
CA ASP A 655 26.02 15.72 -31.37
C ASP A 655 27.33 16.38 -30.91
N ALA A 656 28.16 15.66 -30.15
CA ALA A 656 29.48 16.15 -29.73
C ALA A 656 30.34 16.56 -30.93
N ARG A 657 30.36 15.74 -31.99
CA ARG A 657 31.10 16.03 -33.23
C ARG A 657 30.57 17.29 -33.92
N ARG A 658 29.25 17.46 -33.98
CA ARG A 658 28.61 18.65 -34.57
C ARG A 658 28.90 19.91 -33.77
N GLN A 659 28.70 19.87 -32.45
CA GLN A 659 29.01 21.00 -31.56
C GLN A 659 30.48 21.35 -31.66
N LEU A 660 31.38 20.37 -31.53
CA LEU A 660 32.82 20.56 -31.66
C LEU A 660 33.19 21.25 -32.97
N ARG A 661 32.61 20.86 -34.11
CA ARG A 661 32.85 21.55 -35.39
C ARG A 661 32.43 23.03 -35.31
N CYS A 662 31.24 23.33 -34.80
CA CYS A 662 30.73 24.69 -34.66
C CYS A 662 31.60 25.54 -33.70
N GLY A 663 31.94 25.00 -32.54
CA GLY A 663 32.81 25.64 -31.56
C GLY A 663 34.22 25.87 -32.08
N LEU A 664 34.82 24.88 -32.76
CA LEU A 664 36.14 25.05 -33.40
C LEU A 664 36.12 26.12 -34.48
N ARG A 665 35.08 26.14 -35.33
CA ARG A 665 34.91 27.20 -36.34
C ARG A 665 34.87 28.57 -35.68
N ARG A 666 34.13 28.73 -34.59
CA ARG A 666 34.12 29.97 -33.83
C ARG A 666 35.50 30.29 -33.26
N LEU A 667 36.18 29.32 -32.65
CA LEU A 667 37.47 29.51 -32.03
C LEU A 667 38.54 29.95 -33.04
N PHE A 668 38.60 29.32 -34.21
CA PHE A 668 39.46 29.75 -35.31
C PHE A 668 39.14 31.17 -35.77
N LEU A 669 37.85 31.51 -35.90
CA LEU A 669 37.42 32.86 -36.25
C LEU A 669 37.81 33.89 -35.19
N LEU A 670 37.75 33.56 -33.91
CA LEU A 670 38.14 34.47 -32.81
C LEU A 670 39.65 34.71 -32.82
N VAL A 671 40.45 33.65 -33.01
CA VAL A 671 41.92 33.73 -33.06
C VAL A 671 42.42 34.49 -34.30
N GLU A 672 41.84 34.24 -35.48
CA GLU A 672 42.26 34.84 -36.75
C GLU A 672 41.34 36.00 -37.22
N LYS A 673 40.54 36.57 -36.30
CA LYS A 673 39.46 37.52 -36.60
C LYS A 673 39.89 38.63 -37.55
N LYS A 674 41.01 39.29 -37.26
CA LYS A 674 41.53 40.41 -38.06
C LYS A 674 41.87 39.96 -39.49
N ARG A 675 42.54 38.81 -39.65
CA ARG A 675 42.95 38.27 -40.95
C ARG A 675 41.74 37.88 -41.79
N ILE A 676 40.79 37.16 -41.19
CA ILE A 676 39.57 36.70 -41.87
C ILE A 676 38.72 37.91 -42.29
N LEU A 677 38.44 38.85 -41.39
CA LEU A 677 37.64 40.03 -41.73
C LEU A 677 38.30 40.91 -42.79
N THR A 678 39.64 41.00 -42.79
CA THR A 678 40.38 41.69 -43.87
C THR A 678 40.18 40.98 -45.21
N GLN A 679 40.30 39.65 -45.24
CA GLN A 679 40.05 38.87 -46.46
C GLN A 679 38.61 39.02 -46.97
N VAL A 680 37.62 38.95 -46.07
CA VAL A 680 36.21 39.17 -46.40
C VAL A 680 35.98 40.57 -46.99
N GLY A 681 36.62 41.59 -46.42
CA GLY A 681 36.55 42.97 -46.93
C GLY A 681 37.18 43.15 -48.31
N ASN A 682 38.20 42.35 -48.63
CA ASN A 682 38.95 42.40 -49.89
C ASN A 682 38.33 41.54 -51.01
N LEU A 683 37.25 40.81 -50.75
CA LEU A 683 36.59 39.99 -51.76
C LEU A 683 36.09 40.86 -52.94
N PRO A 684 36.35 40.48 -54.20
CA PRO A 684 35.81 41.18 -55.36
C PRO A 684 34.28 41.23 -55.34
N GLN A 685 33.72 42.36 -55.79
CA GLN A 685 32.27 42.61 -55.86
C GLN A 685 31.51 42.54 -54.53
N ILE A 686 32.21 42.49 -53.37
CA ILE A 686 31.59 42.28 -52.07
C ILE A 686 30.53 43.34 -51.72
N THR A 687 30.71 44.59 -52.16
CA THR A 687 29.72 45.66 -51.96
C THR A 687 28.41 45.35 -52.69
N LYS A 688 28.48 44.92 -53.95
CA LYS A 688 27.30 44.54 -54.74
C LYS A 688 26.62 43.31 -54.13
N THR A 689 27.40 42.30 -53.77
CA THR A 689 26.88 41.08 -53.12
C THR A 689 26.18 41.40 -51.80
N ARG A 690 26.74 42.32 -50.99
CA ARG A 690 26.15 42.76 -49.73
C ARG A 690 24.82 43.47 -49.93
N VAL A 691 24.70 44.29 -50.97
CA VAL A 691 23.41 44.94 -51.33
C VAL A 691 22.38 43.87 -51.66
N LEU A 692 22.71 42.86 -52.47
CA LEU A 692 21.80 41.76 -52.80
C LEU A 692 21.41 40.95 -51.54
N ALA A 693 22.33 40.79 -50.60
CA ALA A 693 22.09 40.07 -49.34
C ALA A 693 21.05 40.73 -48.43
N THR A 694 20.85 42.06 -48.52
CA THR A 694 19.83 42.77 -47.70
C THR A 694 18.41 42.26 -47.90
N THR A 695 18.16 41.57 -49.02
CA THR A 695 16.87 40.96 -49.32
C THR A 695 16.54 39.73 -48.47
N ILE A 696 17.52 39.19 -47.73
CA ILE A 696 17.35 38.04 -46.83
C ILE A 696 17.23 38.55 -45.39
N LYS A 697 16.04 38.40 -44.82
CA LYS A 697 15.72 38.90 -43.47
C LYS A 697 16.59 38.19 -42.42
N GLY A 698 17.28 38.98 -41.57
CA GLY A 698 18.07 38.48 -40.44
C GLY A 698 19.46 37.95 -40.79
N LEU A 699 19.91 38.06 -42.05
CA LEU A 699 21.25 37.64 -42.45
C LEU A 699 22.31 38.68 -42.04
N GLU A 700 23.16 38.32 -41.09
CA GLU A 700 24.37 39.08 -40.73
C GLU A 700 25.50 38.79 -41.73
N PHE A 701 25.47 39.46 -42.89
CA PHE A 701 26.31 39.14 -44.05
C PHE A 701 27.80 38.94 -43.73
N THR A 702 28.45 39.94 -43.10
CA THR A 702 29.88 39.90 -42.84
C THR A 702 30.25 38.73 -41.92
N SER A 703 29.47 38.52 -40.86
CA SER A 703 29.68 37.44 -39.89
C SER A 703 29.47 36.06 -40.52
N SER A 704 28.43 35.90 -41.32
CA SER A 704 28.12 34.64 -42.01
C SER A 704 29.18 34.27 -43.06
N VAL A 705 29.67 35.25 -43.83
CA VAL A 705 30.77 35.04 -44.79
C VAL A 705 32.07 34.72 -44.05
N ALA A 706 32.36 35.38 -42.93
CA ALA A 706 33.53 35.06 -42.12
C ALA A 706 33.49 33.63 -41.56
N LEU A 707 32.32 33.17 -41.08
CA LEU A 707 32.15 31.78 -40.62
C LEU A 707 32.34 30.77 -41.76
N LEU A 708 31.76 31.03 -42.93
CA LEU A 708 31.95 30.19 -44.11
C LEU A 708 33.42 30.15 -44.54
N MET A 709 34.08 31.30 -44.63
CA MET A 709 35.51 31.38 -44.97
C MET A 709 36.36 30.61 -43.97
N THR A 710 36.01 30.67 -42.67
CA THR A 710 36.69 29.93 -41.61
C THR A 710 36.50 28.41 -41.78
N ASP A 711 35.27 27.96 -42.04
CA ASP A 711 34.98 26.56 -42.28
C ASP A 711 35.76 26.01 -43.49
N ARG A 712 35.83 26.78 -44.58
CA ARG A 712 36.58 26.43 -45.80
C ARG A 712 38.10 26.38 -45.62
N ALA A 713 38.64 27.22 -44.75
CA ALA A 713 40.08 27.32 -44.52
C ALA A 713 40.58 26.32 -43.47
N TRP A 714 39.83 26.06 -42.39
CA TRP A 714 40.31 25.25 -41.26
C TRP A 714 39.59 23.91 -41.05
N LEU A 715 38.41 23.68 -41.66
CA LEU A 715 37.58 22.50 -41.40
C LEU A 715 37.17 21.73 -42.68
N ALA A 716 37.88 21.95 -43.79
CA ALA A 716 37.53 21.40 -45.10
C ALA A 716 37.79 19.88 -45.23
N ASP A 717 38.73 19.33 -44.48
CA ASP A 717 39.13 17.92 -44.49
C ASP A 717 38.40 17.07 -43.45
N ASN A 718 37.43 17.66 -42.73
CA ASN A 718 36.69 17.05 -41.62
C ASN A 718 37.55 16.59 -40.44
N GLN A 719 38.78 17.07 -40.31
CA GLN A 719 39.58 16.86 -39.10
C GLN A 719 39.18 17.88 -38.03
N LEU A 720 38.80 17.39 -36.85
CA LEU A 720 38.38 18.22 -35.72
C LEU A 720 39.45 18.14 -34.63
N PRO A 721 40.37 19.13 -34.52
CA PRO A 721 41.40 19.11 -33.49
C PRO A 721 40.78 19.07 -32.09
N ARG A 722 41.23 18.08 -31.31
CA ARG A 722 40.81 17.85 -29.92
C ARG A 722 41.88 18.20 -28.91
N THR A 723 43.11 18.45 -29.34
CA THR A 723 44.23 18.84 -28.48
C THR A 723 44.77 20.20 -28.87
N LYS A 724 45.42 20.90 -27.92
CA LYS A 724 46.05 22.21 -28.19
C LYS A 724 47.06 22.12 -29.34
N HIS A 725 47.88 21.06 -29.34
CA HIS A 725 48.87 20.85 -30.39
C HIS A 725 48.23 20.66 -31.77
N ALA A 726 47.17 19.84 -31.87
CA ALA A 726 46.44 19.65 -33.11
C ALA A 726 45.77 20.95 -33.59
N PHE A 727 45.22 21.74 -32.66
CA PHE A 727 44.62 23.04 -32.97
C PHE A 727 45.65 24.05 -33.51
N GLU A 728 46.82 24.15 -32.87
CA GLU A 728 47.91 25.02 -33.33
C GLU A 728 48.48 24.57 -34.70
N SER A 729 48.53 23.26 -34.95
CA SER A 729 48.90 22.73 -36.27
C SER A 729 47.86 23.08 -37.34
N ALA A 730 46.57 22.88 -37.03
CA ALA A 730 45.47 23.26 -37.92
C ALA A 730 45.46 24.77 -38.17
N LEU A 731 45.77 25.61 -37.17
CA LEU A 731 45.91 27.05 -37.32
C LEU A 731 46.93 27.42 -38.40
N ARG A 732 48.12 26.78 -38.39
CA ARG A 732 49.17 27.01 -39.41
C ARG A 732 48.70 26.58 -40.80
N GLN A 733 48.15 25.38 -40.93
CA GLN A 733 47.66 24.85 -42.22
C GLN A 733 46.52 25.70 -42.80
N GLY A 734 45.56 26.11 -41.98
CA GLY A 734 44.44 26.91 -42.45
C GLY A 734 44.84 28.34 -42.85
N ARG A 735 45.93 28.90 -42.31
CA ARG A 735 46.49 30.17 -42.81
C ARG A 735 46.98 30.05 -44.26
N GLU A 736 47.56 28.91 -44.64
CA GLU A 736 47.99 28.64 -46.01
C GLU A 736 46.80 28.40 -46.94
N ARG A 737 45.72 27.80 -46.43
CA ARG A 737 44.49 27.54 -47.18
C ARG A 737 43.55 28.76 -47.29
N LEU A 738 43.67 29.74 -46.41
CA LEU A 738 42.79 30.91 -46.37
C LEU A 738 42.69 31.68 -47.71
N PRO A 739 43.78 31.93 -48.46
CA PRO A 739 43.69 32.55 -49.79
C PRO A 739 42.89 31.71 -50.79
N LEU A 740 43.03 30.37 -50.75
CA LEU A 740 42.24 29.47 -51.61
C LEU A 740 40.76 29.52 -51.24
N ALA A 741 40.44 29.53 -49.95
CA ALA A 741 39.07 29.71 -49.48
C ALA A 741 38.48 31.06 -49.93
N ALA A 742 39.25 32.15 -49.88
CA ALA A 742 38.83 33.45 -50.39
C ALA A 742 38.57 33.42 -51.91
N GLN A 743 39.40 32.71 -52.68
CA GLN A 743 39.20 32.53 -54.12
C GLN A 743 37.93 31.74 -54.44
N GLU A 744 37.66 30.64 -53.72
CA GLU A 744 36.43 29.86 -53.85
C GLU A 744 35.19 30.74 -53.59
N LEU A 745 35.22 31.55 -52.52
CA LEU A 745 34.11 32.44 -52.17
C LEU A 745 33.94 33.62 -53.14
N THR A 746 35.03 34.08 -53.76
CA THR A 746 35.00 35.10 -54.82
C THR A 746 34.18 34.62 -56.02
N GLN A 747 34.30 33.34 -56.38
CA GLN A 747 33.54 32.75 -57.49
C GLN A 747 32.11 32.43 -57.09
N PHE A 748 31.89 32.00 -55.85
CA PHE A 748 30.59 31.50 -55.39
C PHE A 748 29.62 32.61 -54.94
N LEU A 749 30.06 33.54 -54.08
CA LEU A 749 29.15 34.48 -53.41
C LEU A 749 28.39 35.40 -54.39
N PRO A 750 29.03 36.07 -55.37
CA PRO A 750 28.30 36.91 -56.31
C PRO A 750 27.23 36.12 -57.09
N VAL A 751 27.53 34.88 -57.45
CA VAL A 751 26.63 34.01 -58.20
C VAL A 751 25.42 33.63 -57.35
N VAL A 752 25.60 33.09 -56.13
CA VAL A 752 24.47 32.63 -55.31
C VAL A 752 23.52 33.75 -54.92
N PHE A 753 24.04 34.94 -54.58
CA PHE A 753 23.20 36.08 -54.21
C PHE A 753 22.48 36.70 -55.42
N GLN A 754 23.13 36.77 -56.59
CA GLN A 754 22.49 37.19 -57.83
C GLN A 754 21.37 36.23 -58.22
N GLN A 755 21.63 34.92 -58.16
CA GLN A 755 20.67 33.87 -58.46
C GLN A 755 19.48 33.90 -57.50
N HIS A 756 19.71 34.15 -56.20
CA HIS A 756 18.65 34.32 -55.22
C HIS A 756 17.76 35.52 -55.55
N HIS A 757 18.38 36.66 -55.86
CA HIS A 757 17.66 37.88 -56.22
C HIS A 757 16.78 37.69 -57.45
N GLU A 758 17.32 37.08 -58.51
CA GLU A 758 16.57 36.76 -59.74
C GLU A 758 15.42 35.79 -59.48
N THR A 759 15.65 34.74 -58.67
CA THR A 759 14.60 33.76 -58.33
C THR A 759 13.48 34.40 -57.51
N ARG A 760 13.83 35.26 -56.55
CA ARG A 760 12.85 36.00 -55.76
C ARG A 760 12.01 36.93 -56.64
N ALA A 761 12.65 37.73 -57.51
CA ALA A 761 11.94 38.62 -58.44
C ALA A 761 10.99 37.84 -59.38
N ALA A 762 11.44 36.69 -59.89
CA ALA A 762 10.60 35.82 -60.71
C ALA A 762 9.38 35.26 -59.94
N LEU A 763 9.55 34.88 -58.66
CA LEU A 763 8.45 34.41 -57.81
C LEU A 763 7.45 35.52 -57.48
N GLU A 764 7.91 36.75 -57.25
CA GLU A 764 7.03 37.90 -56.98
C GLU A 764 6.14 38.25 -58.19
N LEU A 765 6.65 38.03 -59.41
CA LEU A 765 5.93 38.27 -60.66
C LEU A 765 5.05 37.10 -61.11
N ALA A 766 5.22 35.89 -60.56
CA ALA A 766 4.52 34.69 -61.00
C ALA A 766 3.03 34.70 -60.59
N LYS A 767 2.14 34.92 -61.56
CA LYS A 767 0.68 34.95 -61.35
C LYS A 767 -0.04 34.26 -62.50
N GLY A 768 -1.02 33.42 -62.17
CA GLY A 768 -1.87 32.74 -63.15
C GLY A 768 -2.94 31.88 -62.48
N PRO A 769 -4.04 31.55 -63.18
CA PRO A 769 -5.11 30.72 -62.63
C PRO A 769 -4.58 29.33 -62.26
N GLY A 770 -4.80 28.92 -61.01
CA GLY A 770 -4.35 27.62 -60.49
C GLY A 770 -2.86 27.50 -60.16
N TRP A 771 -2.06 28.58 -60.30
CA TRP A 771 -0.61 28.55 -60.01
C TRP A 771 -0.31 28.64 -58.50
N GLU A 772 -1.26 29.15 -57.72
CA GLU A 772 -1.14 29.41 -56.28
C GLU A 772 -0.46 28.28 -55.46
N PRO A 773 -0.90 27.01 -55.54
CA PRO A 773 -0.28 25.93 -54.78
C PRO A 773 1.20 25.69 -55.16
N ILE A 774 1.53 25.83 -56.45
CA ILE A 774 2.90 25.61 -56.94
C ILE A 774 3.79 26.78 -56.54
N VAL A 775 3.34 28.02 -56.76
CA VAL A 775 4.10 29.23 -56.39
C VAL A 775 4.36 29.25 -54.88
N LYS A 776 3.36 28.90 -54.05
CA LYS A 776 3.53 28.75 -52.60
C LYS A 776 4.56 27.68 -52.25
N GLY A 777 4.54 26.51 -52.90
CA GLY A 777 5.54 25.46 -52.71
C GLY A 777 6.96 25.88 -53.11
N LEU A 778 7.11 26.69 -54.16
CA LEU A 778 8.40 27.25 -54.58
C LEU A 778 8.92 28.33 -53.62
N GLN A 779 8.04 29.17 -53.09
CA GLN A 779 8.39 30.13 -52.03
C GLN A 779 8.87 29.40 -50.77
N GLN A 780 8.19 28.31 -50.39
CA GLN A 780 8.62 27.46 -49.27
C GLN A 780 9.99 26.82 -49.55
N GLN A 781 10.22 26.29 -50.76
CA GLN A 781 11.53 25.76 -51.14
C GLN A 781 12.63 26.84 -51.05
N LEU A 782 12.38 28.04 -51.60
CA LEU A 782 13.33 29.14 -51.56
C LEU A 782 13.70 29.50 -50.11
N SER A 783 12.69 29.63 -49.23
CA SER A 783 12.91 29.91 -47.80
C SER A 783 13.64 28.80 -47.06
N GLY A 784 13.45 27.54 -47.48
CA GLY A 784 14.14 26.38 -46.92
C GLY A 784 15.58 26.18 -47.41
N LEU A 785 15.95 26.82 -48.53
CA LEU A 785 17.34 26.87 -49.02
C LEU A 785 18.08 28.09 -48.46
N ILE A 786 17.45 29.28 -48.51
CA ILE A 786 18.06 30.55 -48.13
C ILE A 786 17.45 31.06 -46.82
N SER A 787 17.89 30.48 -45.70
CA SER A 787 17.62 30.97 -44.34
C SER A 787 18.57 32.12 -43.95
N SER A 788 18.40 32.72 -42.77
CA SER A 788 19.31 33.77 -42.28
C SER A 788 20.73 33.29 -41.97
N ASP A 789 20.92 31.99 -41.81
CA ASP A 789 22.15 31.33 -41.39
C ASP A 789 22.71 30.34 -42.43
N PHE A 790 22.12 30.28 -43.64
CA PHE A 790 22.40 29.25 -44.64
C PHE A 790 23.89 29.09 -44.99
N LEU A 791 24.67 30.18 -45.01
CA LEU A 791 26.11 30.15 -45.28
C LEU A 791 26.91 29.44 -44.19
N ALA A 792 26.41 29.41 -42.95
CA ALA A 792 27.07 28.80 -41.82
C ALA A 792 26.57 27.39 -41.52
N VAL A 793 25.30 27.07 -41.79
CA VAL A 793 24.72 25.75 -41.44
C VAL A 793 24.72 24.76 -42.60
N THR A 794 24.79 25.23 -43.85
CA THR A 794 24.77 24.34 -45.02
C THR A 794 26.16 23.77 -45.29
N PRO A 795 26.33 22.44 -45.39
CA PRO A 795 27.59 21.84 -45.78
C PRO A 795 28.04 22.29 -47.18
N TRP A 796 29.34 22.57 -47.33
CA TRP A 796 29.91 23.10 -48.59
C TRP A 796 29.53 22.31 -49.86
N PRO A 797 29.55 20.96 -49.87
CA PRO A 797 29.17 20.19 -51.07
C PRO A 797 27.76 20.48 -51.59
N TRP A 798 26.85 20.89 -50.70
CA TRP A 798 25.46 21.24 -51.03
C TRP A 798 25.28 22.74 -51.24
N LEU A 799 25.98 23.57 -50.46
CA LEU A 799 25.91 25.03 -50.58
C LEU A 799 26.34 25.50 -51.98
N ILE A 800 27.39 24.89 -52.54
CA ILE A 800 27.87 25.21 -53.90
C ILE A 800 26.84 24.88 -54.99
N GLN A 801 25.85 24.01 -54.70
CA GLN A 801 24.77 23.63 -55.63
C GLN A 801 23.60 24.63 -55.63
N PHE A 802 23.54 25.57 -54.69
CA PHE A 802 22.41 26.50 -54.56
C PHE A 802 22.12 27.30 -55.85
N PRO A 803 23.10 27.85 -56.58
CA PRO A 803 22.85 28.46 -57.88
C PRO A 803 22.07 27.56 -58.85
N ARG A 804 22.36 26.25 -58.86
CA ARG A 804 21.68 25.27 -59.70
C ARG A 804 20.25 25.02 -59.21
N TYR A 805 20.03 24.84 -57.90
CA TYR A 805 18.69 24.70 -57.34
C TYR A 805 17.81 25.93 -57.59
N LEU A 806 18.36 27.13 -57.44
CA LEU A 806 17.67 28.39 -57.71
C LEU A 806 17.32 28.54 -59.20
N THR A 807 18.21 28.10 -60.09
CA THR A 807 17.94 28.03 -61.54
C THR A 807 16.83 27.03 -61.86
N ALA A 808 16.79 25.87 -61.19
CA ALA A 808 15.73 24.89 -61.36
C ALA A 808 14.35 25.45 -60.95
N ILE A 809 14.28 26.22 -59.86
CA ILE A 809 13.05 26.94 -59.47
C ILE A 809 12.58 27.87 -60.60
N ARG A 810 13.48 28.65 -61.20
CA ARG A 810 13.11 29.55 -62.30
C ARG A 810 12.67 28.80 -63.55
N GLN A 811 13.26 27.65 -63.88
CA GLN A 811 12.80 26.82 -65.00
C GLN A 811 11.35 26.34 -64.83
N ARG A 812 10.93 26.02 -63.59
CA ARG A 812 9.54 25.70 -63.28
C ARG A 812 8.61 26.88 -63.54
N LEU A 813 9.01 28.09 -63.11
CA LEU A 813 8.24 29.31 -63.36
C LEU A 813 8.11 29.62 -64.86
N ILE A 814 9.17 29.42 -65.65
CA ILE A 814 9.13 29.56 -67.10
C ILE A 814 8.14 28.56 -67.71
N ARG A 815 8.16 27.30 -67.26
CA ARG A 815 7.22 26.26 -67.72
C ARG A 815 5.77 26.59 -67.39
N LEU A 816 5.51 27.15 -66.21
CA LEU A 816 4.19 27.66 -65.84
C LEU A 816 3.74 28.76 -66.81
N GLY A 817 4.63 29.73 -67.09
CA GLY A 817 4.40 30.81 -68.04
C GLY A 817 4.12 30.35 -69.47
N SER A 818 4.67 29.19 -69.88
CA SER A 818 4.42 28.58 -71.20
C SER A 818 3.25 27.59 -71.23
N GLY A 819 2.35 27.60 -70.23
CA GLY A 819 1.13 26.78 -70.21
C GLY A 819 1.29 25.37 -69.61
N GLY A 820 2.40 25.05 -68.95
CA GLY A 820 2.71 23.72 -68.43
C GLY A 820 2.09 23.34 -67.08
N LEU A 821 0.97 23.96 -66.68
CA LEU A 821 0.37 23.78 -65.34
C LEU A 821 0.06 22.31 -65.02
N ARG A 822 -0.55 21.56 -65.95
CA ARG A 822 -0.88 20.14 -65.75
C ARG A 822 0.36 19.29 -65.51
N THR A 823 1.44 19.54 -66.26
CA THR A 823 2.71 18.84 -66.11
C THR A 823 3.35 19.14 -64.76
N GLU A 824 3.34 20.41 -64.32
CA GLU A 824 3.84 20.78 -63.00
C GLU A 824 3.06 20.11 -61.86
N LEU A 825 1.72 20.05 -61.95
CA LEU A 825 0.90 19.38 -60.94
C LEU A 825 1.19 17.88 -60.85
N ASN A 826 1.37 17.20 -61.99
CA ASN A 826 1.71 15.77 -62.01
C ASN A 826 3.06 15.50 -61.38
N LEU A 827 4.10 16.26 -61.76
CA LEU A 827 5.45 16.10 -61.20
C LEU A 827 5.50 16.49 -59.71
N GLU A 828 4.71 17.49 -59.29
CA GLU A 828 4.58 17.85 -57.87
C GLU A 828 3.96 16.71 -57.06
N ALA A 829 2.95 16.00 -57.61
CA ALA A 829 2.36 14.84 -56.96
C ALA A 829 3.36 13.69 -56.73
N GLU A 830 4.37 13.54 -57.60
CA GLU A 830 5.47 12.57 -57.39
C GLU A 830 6.47 13.01 -56.30
N LEU A 831 6.64 14.32 -56.10
CA LEU A 831 7.54 14.88 -55.10
C LEU A 831 6.92 14.89 -53.69
N GLN A 832 5.63 15.19 -53.59
CA GLN A 832 4.93 15.44 -52.32
C GLN A 832 5.08 14.32 -51.27
N PRO A 833 4.98 13.02 -51.62
CA PRO A 833 5.19 11.94 -50.64
C PRO A 833 6.55 12.00 -49.95
N TRP A 834 7.60 12.38 -50.69
CA TRP A 834 8.96 12.48 -50.15
C TRP A 834 9.13 13.69 -49.23
N LEU A 835 8.50 14.82 -49.56
CA LEU A 835 8.48 15.99 -48.68
C LEU A 835 7.72 15.70 -47.39
N MET A 836 6.60 14.99 -47.47
CA MET A 836 5.83 14.57 -46.29
C MET A 836 6.62 13.60 -45.42
N LYS A 837 7.23 12.56 -46.03
CA LYS A 837 8.11 11.60 -45.33
C LYS A 837 9.27 12.31 -44.63
N TYR A 838 9.96 13.22 -45.32
CA TYR A 838 11.06 13.99 -44.77
C TYR A 838 10.61 14.90 -43.61
N GLU A 839 9.54 15.67 -43.78
CA GLU A 839 9.08 16.60 -42.77
C GLU A 839 8.50 15.88 -41.53
N GLN A 840 7.86 14.71 -41.72
CA GLN A 840 7.45 13.83 -40.63
C GLN A 840 8.67 13.34 -39.84
N LYS A 841 9.68 12.79 -40.52
CA LYS A 841 10.91 12.32 -39.86
C LYS A 841 11.70 13.46 -39.21
N ARG A 842 11.76 14.62 -39.84
CA ARG A 842 12.39 15.82 -39.27
C ARG A 842 11.70 16.28 -37.99
N ARG A 843 10.37 16.29 -37.95
CA ARG A 843 9.61 16.63 -36.73
C ARG A 843 9.77 15.57 -35.65
N GLU A 844 9.83 14.29 -36.03
CA GLU A 844 10.14 13.19 -35.13
C GLU A 844 11.52 13.37 -34.48
N HIS A 845 12.57 13.56 -35.29
CA HIS A 845 13.93 13.78 -34.81
C HIS A 845 14.05 15.07 -34.00
N GLN A 846 13.36 16.15 -34.38
CA GLN A 846 13.33 17.40 -33.62
C GLN A 846 12.68 17.21 -32.23
N ARG A 847 11.58 16.44 -32.13
CA ARG A 847 10.96 16.09 -30.84
C ARG A 847 11.86 15.21 -29.98
N GLN A 848 12.63 14.34 -30.62
CA GLN A 848 13.60 13.46 -29.96
C GLN A 848 14.94 14.14 -29.66
N GLN A 849 15.12 15.41 -30.06
CA GLN A 849 16.41 16.12 -30.05
C GLN A 849 17.54 15.30 -30.70
N ARG A 850 17.18 14.47 -31.69
CA ARG A 850 18.10 13.57 -32.38
C ARG A 850 18.73 14.29 -33.57
N VAL A 851 20.03 14.10 -33.72
CA VAL A 851 20.78 14.50 -34.92
C VAL A 851 21.06 13.24 -35.74
N ASP A 852 20.46 13.13 -36.92
CA ASP A 852 20.68 12.01 -37.84
C ASP A 852 21.31 12.49 -39.16
N PRO A 853 22.58 12.15 -39.42
CA PRO A 853 23.24 12.46 -40.68
C PRO A 853 22.54 11.87 -41.91
N MET A 854 21.85 10.74 -41.77
CA MET A 854 21.11 10.11 -42.87
C MET A 854 19.87 10.91 -43.25
N LEU A 855 19.21 11.56 -42.27
CA LEU A 855 18.11 12.47 -42.54
C LEU A 855 18.59 13.74 -43.24
N GLU A 856 19.74 14.28 -42.82
CA GLU A 856 20.38 15.41 -43.50
C GLU A 856 20.76 15.03 -44.93
N HIS A 857 21.28 13.83 -45.17
CA HIS A 857 21.55 13.37 -46.53
C HIS A 857 20.26 13.25 -47.37
N LEU A 858 19.18 12.71 -46.80
CA LEU A 858 17.88 12.61 -47.47
C LEU A 858 17.33 13.99 -47.87
N ARG A 859 17.47 15.00 -47.00
CA ARG A 859 17.08 16.40 -47.29
C ARG A 859 17.68 16.89 -48.61
N TRP A 860 18.94 16.57 -48.86
CA TRP A 860 19.67 16.98 -50.05
C TRP A 860 19.36 16.09 -51.27
N MET A 861 19.17 14.79 -51.07
CA MET A 861 18.66 13.91 -52.13
C MET A 861 17.31 14.39 -52.67
N ILE A 862 16.45 14.96 -51.81
CA ILE A 862 15.18 15.55 -52.25
C ILE A 862 15.39 16.79 -53.13
N GLU A 863 16.40 17.63 -52.88
CA GLU A 863 16.72 18.75 -53.79
C GLU A 863 17.24 18.24 -55.14
N GLU A 864 18.07 17.20 -55.15
CA GLU A 864 18.50 16.56 -56.39
C GLU A 864 17.33 15.92 -57.14
N TYR A 865 16.39 15.31 -56.42
CA TYR A 865 15.18 14.78 -57.02
C TYR A 865 14.30 15.88 -57.61
N ARG A 866 14.22 17.05 -56.97
CA ARG A 866 13.58 18.23 -57.56
C ARG A 866 14.27 18.63 -58.88
N VAL A 867 15.60 18.65 -58.94
CA VAL A 867 16.30 18.94 -60.20
C VAL A 867 16.01 17.86 -61.25
N GLN A 868 16.01 16.58 -60.87
CA GLN A 868 15.71 15.46 -61.76
C GLN A 868 14.29 15.51 -62.33
N LEU A 869 13.29 15.89 -61.54
CA LEU A 869 11.91 16.00 -62.01
C LEU A 869 11.71 17.25 -62.86
N PHE A 870 12.21 18.39 -62.39
CA PHE A 870 11.78 19.68 -62.92
C PHE A 870 12.79 20.34 -63.86
N ALA A 871 14.06 19.96 -63.83
CA ALA A 871 15.14 20.67 -64.52
C ALA A 871 16.26 19.73 -65.01
N GLN A 872 15.89 18.62 -65.68
CA GLN A 872 16.81 17.55 -66.11
C GLN A 872 18.07 18.03 -66.84
N LYS A 873 17.96 19.09 -67.66
CA LYS A 873 19.09 19.65 -68.42
C LYS A 873 20.20 20.23 -67.54
N LEU A 874 19.92 20.54 -66.28
CA LEU A 874 20.92 21.07 -65.33
C LEU A 874 21.82 19.98 -64.74
N GLY A 875 21.44 18.71 -64.86
CA GLY A 875 22.13 17.59 -64.22
C GLY A 875 21.99 17.55 -62.70
N THR A 876 22.31 16.42 -62.10
CA THR A 876 22.28 16.19 -60.65
C THR A 876 23.69 15.96 -60.09
N ALA A 877 23.95 16.41 -58.87
CA ALA A 877 25.24 16.22 -58.20
C ALA A 877 25.43 14.76 -57.73
N ILE A 878 24.32 14.08 -57.43
CA ILE A 878 24.25 12.64 -57.19
C ILE A 878 23.06 12.06 -57.95
N SER A 879 23.18 10.82 -58.40
CA SER A 879 22.07 10.14 -59.07
C SER A 879 20.97 9.79 -58.05
N VAL A 880 19.76 10.33 -58.25
CA VAL A 880 18.59 10.14 -57.38
C VAL A 880 17.39 9.62 -58.17
N SER A 881 16.64 8.68 -57.57
CA SER A 881 15.39 8.12 -58.07
C SER A 881 14.46 7.81 -56.88
N PRO A 882 13.16 7.52 -57.10
CA PRO A 882 12.27 7.11 -56.01
C PRO A 882 12.79 5.91 -55.22
N THR A 883 13.39 4.92 -55.90
CA THR A 883 14.00 3.75 -55.25
C THR A 883 15.14 4.15 -54.32
N LYS A 884 16.03 5.04 -54.77
CA LYS A 884 17.16 5.52 -53.95
C LYS A 884 16.71 6.39 -52.77
N LEU A 885 15.63 7.16 -52.96
CA LEU A 885 15.02 7.92 -51.86
C LEU A 885 14.41 6.98 -50.82
N GLU A 886 13.78 5.87 -51.24
CA GLU A 886 13.27 4.86 -50.30
C GLU A 886 14.41 4.17 -49.55
N GLU A 887 15.45 3.72 -50.26
CA GLU A 887 16.63 3.11 -49.66
C GLU A 887 17.30 4.04 -48.64
N GLN A 888 17.42 5.33 -48.95
CA GLN A 888 17.96 6.30 -48.01
C GLN A 888 16.99 6.54 -46.85
N PHE A 889 15.68 6.62 -47.09
CA PHE A 889 14.68 6.81 -46.05
C PHE A 889 14.68 5.65 -45.04
N VAL A 890 14.88 4.41 -45.49
CA VAL A 890 15.04 3.23 -44.62
C VAL A 890 16.30 3.32 -43.75
N ARG A 891 17.35 4.01 -44.21
CA ARG A 891 18.58 4.24 -43.43
C ARG A 891 18.44 5.38 -42.42
N VAL A 892 17.40 6.21 -42.53
CA VAL A 892 17.07 7.22 -41.51
C VAL A 892 16.55 6.49 -40.28
N SER A 893 17.22 6.74 -39.15
CA SER A 893 16.98 6.03 -37.90
C SER A 893 15.67 6.41 -37.19
#